data_AF-A0A662MIK4-F1
#
_entry.id   AF-A0A662MIK4-F1
#
_cell.length_a   1.000
_cell.length_b   1.000
_cell.length_c   1.000
_cell.angle_alpha   90.00
_cell.angle_beta   90.00
_cell.angle_gamma   90.00
#
_symmetry.space_group_name_H-M   'P 1'
#
loop_
_entity.id
_entity.type
_entity.pdbx_description
1 polymer ?
#
loop_
_entity_poly.entity_id
_entity_poly.type
_entity_poly.pdbx_seq_one_letter_code
_entity_poly.pdbx_strand_id
1 'polypeptide(L)'
;MIIPPKRNSTKATVILTLILLINVFIIIPNTKGLNTIGTKAVGYVIVTTEEILHKSKNLTKYVDFLSRVGYNVYVITEKDYGQLKGQERALKIRAWLKNHYKELNIMYVLLIGNPDPDDPRDPNDTYGDVPMIMTFPYKNSALGVPTDFFYADLTGSCDLDGDGLCGEYPDDLGDGSIDFKPDVYVGRIPVYNNNTRTLDDLLGRLMKKESPPRSLLLVLSVLNYKYEEHRIIERTDGHEMADLLYTKDIQKYLNVSGMYEMEGIRPISKLTAFYNFNLTYENFIEEWNKGYGVVLISGHGNSYGIYRRIWSWDDGDDIPESNEICIDPIVNLSIVEKYLRPKPTVLFLASCSGGYPEDYQNIQYVLLKRALVTIGATRDIWYRAGEWSPSTFPSQFDIGYKFLLEIAKTRRVGIALYNVLSSFDHLGSQKVANIYAFNMYGDPSFSLYGWPTKTIHIPEQFSSLFDAIPYVSPFTKIIVNSDTHTPRSIVLQGIRHSFLDIISTNKSSPKCSCYSLIIVNATNINIKNLKIFAFSGINIENSIKVDIKECKFELMPFYGGFRIVKSSRIQISNNSFISIRYNASMIIASSFDIRVIGNTFQSVLLTLNNAKNILVTGNTFDRLGVVVKDSVNNVFINN
;
A
#
# COMPACT_ATOMS: atom_id res chain seq x y z
N MET A 1 54.67 -57.24 32.25
CA MET A 1 53.82 -57.15 33.45
C MET A 1 54.13 -55.82 34.12
N ILE A 2 53.11 -55.14 34.65
CA ILE A 2 53.14 -53.83 35.35
C ILE A 2 52.75 -52.61 34.48
N ILE A 3 51.79 -51.89 35.05
CA ILE A 3 50.94 -50.77 34.63
C ILE A 3 51.72 -49.42 34.64
N PRO A 4 51.36 -48.41 33.85
CA PRO A 4 52.12 -47.16 33.72
C PRO A 4 51.83 -46.14 34.84
N PRO A 5 52.68 -45.10 34.99
CA PRO A 5 52.20 -43.83 35.53
C PRO A 5 52.60 -42.58 34.73
N LYS A 6 51.59 -41.72 34.56
CA LYS A 6 51.51 -40.25 34.76
C LYS A 6 52.58 -39.29 34.19
N ARG A 7 52.04 -38.39 33.34
CA ARG A 7 51.97 -36.90 33.46
C ARG A 7 53.28 -36.11 33.73
N ASN A 8 53.64 -35.23 32.78
CA ASN A 8 53.86 -33.76 32.94
C ASN A 8 54.73 -33.27 31.77
N SER A 9 54.20 -32.40 30.91
CA SER A 9 54.19 -30.92 31.00
C SER A 9 55.53 -30.28 30.67
N THR A 10 55.44 -29.13 29.97
CA THR A 10 56.50 -28.19 29.57
C THR A 10 57.45 -28.62 28.46
N LYS A 11 57.14 -28.18 27.23
CA LYS A 11 58.00 -27.35 26.36
C LYS A 11 57.38 -27.22 24.97
N ALA A 12 56.74 -26.08 24.69
CA ALA A 12 56.64 -25.51 23.34
C ALA A 12 56.05 -24.08 23.42
N THR A 13 56.69 -23.19 24.17
CA THR A 13 56.71 -21.78 23.77
C THR A 13 57.75 -21.68 22.66
N VAL A 14 57.37 -21.17 21.47
CA VAL A 14 58.18 -20.29 20.59
C VAL A 14 57.64 -20.22 19.16
N ILE A 15 56.78 -21.11 18.67
CA ILE A 15 56.37 -21.08 17.25
C ILE A 15 54.86 -20.89 17.12
N LEU A 16 54.38 -19.64 17.14
CA LEU A 16 53.33 -19.15 16.22
C LEU A 16 53.07 -17.63 16.32
N THR A 17 54.08 -16.81 16.61
CA THR A 17 53.96 -15.33 16.58
C THR A 17 54.09 -14.76 15.16
N LEU A 18 53.86 -15.55 14.11
CA LEU A 18 54.19 -15.15 12.73
C LEU A 18 53.18 -15.63 11.66
N ILE A 19 51.87 -15.63 11.92
CA ILE A 19 50.85 -15.72 10.86
C ILE A 19 49.63 -14.86 11.23
N LEU A 20 49.73 -13.54 11.07
CA LEU A 20 48.53 -12.67 11.09
C LEU A 20 48.66 -11.42 10.21
N LEU A 21 49.47 -11.52 9.15
CA LEU A 21 49.68 -10.45 8.15
C LEU A 21 49.66 -10.94 6.69
N ILE A 22 49.23 -12.18 6.41
CA ILE A 22 49.06 -12.63 5.03
C ILE A 22 47.59 -12.45 4.64
N ASN A 23 47.38 -11.62 3.62
CA ASN A 23 46.18 -11.52 2.80
C ASN A 23 45.69 -12.90 2.37
N VAL A 24 44.89 -13.56 3.21
CA VAL A 24 44.05 -14.65 2.74
C VAL A 24 42.74 -14.00 2.31
N PHE A 25 42.70 -13.65 1.01
CA PHE A 25 41.46 -13.75 0.24
C PHE A 25 40.93 -15.17 0.46
N ILE A 26 40.13 -15.36 1.53
CA ILE A 26 39.31 -16.55 1.66
C ILE A 26 38.24 -16.37 0.60
N ILE A 27 38.48 -17.07 -0.50
CA ILE A 27 37.53 -17.46 -1.53
C ILE A 27 36.21 -17.73 -0.81
N ILE A 28 35.27 -16.80 -0.96
CA ILE A 28 33.86 -17.04 -0.63
C ILE A 28 33.49 -18.27 -1.45
N PRO A 29 33.04 -19.38 -0.84
CA PRO A 29 32.58 -20.51 -1.62
C PRO A 29 31.50 -20.01 -2.57
N ASN A 30 31.75 -20.23 -3.87
CA ASN A 30 30.89 -20.01 -5.02
C ASN A 30 29.44 -19.66 -4.63
N THR A 31 29.04 -18.39 -4.78
CA THR A 31 27.67 -17.89 -4.50
C THR A 31 26.64 -18.32 -5.55
N LYS A 32 26.88 -19.41 -6.29
CA LYS A 32 25.81 -20.10 -7.01
C LYS A 32 24.90 -20.78 -5.99
N GLY A 33 23.95 -20.02 -5.45
CA GLY A 33 22.87 -20.51 -4.59
C GLY A 33 22.34 -19.55 -3.52
N LEU A 34 22.91 -18.35 -3.34
CA LEU A 34 22.44 -17.36 -2.35
C LEU A 34 21.86 -16.13 -3.05
N ASN A 35 20.56 -16.19 -3.38
CA ASN A 35 19.80 -15.03 -3.83
C ASN A 35 19.37 -14.21 -2.63
N THR A 36 19.76 -12.94 -2.56
CA THR A 36 19.14 -11.99 -1.64
C THR A 36 19.18 -10.55 -2.22
N ILE A 37 18.11 -9.77 -2.02
CA ILE A 37 17.64 -8.60 -2.81
C ILE A 37 17.22 -7.46 -1.86
N GLY A 38 17.29 -6.16 -2.26
CA GLY A 38 16.16 -5.26 -1.90
C GLY A 38 16.29 -3.73 -1.81
N THR A 39 15.23 -3.09 -1.27
CA THR A 39 14.22 -2.20 -1.87
C THR A 39 14.15 -0.80 -1.24
N LYS A 40 14.15 0.31 -2.00
CA LYS A 40 13.91 1.72 -1.54
C LYS A 40 12.54 1.91 -0.82
N ALA A 41 12.36 2.97 -0.01
CA ALA A 41 11.05 3.35 0.59
C ALA A 41 10.10 3.74 -0.51
N VAL A 42 8.84 3.42 -0.29
CA VAL A 42 7.75 3.87 -1.14
C VAL A 42 7.56 5.38 -0.97
N GLY A 43 7.71 6.12 -2.07
CA GLY A 43 7.42 7.54 -2.15
C GLY A 43 5.92 7.82 -2.26
N TYR A 44 5.49 8.93 -1.67
CA TYR A 44 4.11 9.38 -1.63
C TYR A 44 4.10 10.88 -1.90
N VAL A 45 3.36 11.34 -2.91
CA VAL A 45 3.22 12.77 -3.22
C VAL A 45 1.85 13.26 -2.80
N ILE A 46 1.76 14.45 -2.22
CA ILE A 46 0.54 15.21 -2.03
C ILE A 46 0.63 16.44 -2.94
N VAL A 47 -0.29 16.57 -3.88
CA VAL A 47 -0.41 17.74 -4.76
C VAL A 47 -1.52 18.63 -4.20
N THR A 48 -1.22 19.90 -3.91
CA THR A 48 -2.23 20.83 -3.40
C THR A 48 -1.89 22.27 -3.79
N THR A 49 -2.61 23.26 -3.25
CA THR A 49 -2.31 24.68 -3.41
C THR A 49 -1.67 25.26 -2.16
N GLU A 50 -0.90 26.33 -2.30
CA GLU A 50 -0.36 27.10 -1.17
C GLU A 50 -1.47 27.56 -0.22
N GLU A 51 -2.63 27.93 -0.76
CA GLU A 51 -3.78 28.37 0.03
C GLU A 51 -4.33 27.24 0.90
N ILE A 52 -4.58 26.05 0.33
CA ILE A 52 -5.09 24.90 1.07
C ILE A 52 -4.06 24.43 2.11
N LEU A 53 -2.79 24.38 1.73
CA LEU A 53 -1.70 24.01 2.62
C LEU A 53 -1.63 24.92 3.85
N HIS A 54 -1.83 26.23 3.67
CA HIS A 54 -1.85 27.19 4.77
C HIS A 54 -3.14 27.14 5.60
N LYS A 55 -4.31 26.92 4.97
CA LYS A 55 -5.61 26.98 5.65
C LYS A 55 -6.03 25.67 6.34
N SER A 56 -5.55 24.52 5.87
CA SER A 56 -5.88 23.21 6.47
C SER A 56 -5.21 23.03 7.83
N LYS A 57 -5.99 22.65 8.84
CA LYS A 57 -5.48 22.37 10.20
C LYS A 57 -4.90 20.97 10.35
N ASN A 58 -5.21 20.06 9.43
CA ASN A 58 -4.82 18.65 9.51
C ASN A 58 -3.91 18.17 8.38
N LEU A 59 -3.71 18.93 7.29
CA LEU A 59 -2.86 18.49 6.19
C LEU A 59 -1.40 18.24 6.62
N THR A 60 -0.78 19.17 7.33
CA THR A 60 0.58 18.96 7.86
C THR A 60 0.64 17.77 8.82
N LYS A 61 -0.39 17.57 9.66
CA LYS A 61 -0.44 16.40 10.57
C LYS A 61 -0.58 15.09 9.80
N TYR A 62 -1.26 15.13 8.65
CA TYR A 62 -1.42 13.99 7.77
C TYR A 62 -0.11 13.60 7.09
N VAL A 63 0.65 14.59 6.62
CA VAL A 63 2.02 14.41 6.11
C VAL A 63 2.89 13.73 7.17
N ASP A 64 2.87 14.22 8.41
CA ASP A 64 3.63 13.62 9.52
C ASP A 64 3.16 12.19 9.81
N PHE A 65 1.86 11.94 9.69
CA PHE A 65 1.26 10.64 9.92
C PHE A 65 1.70 9.62 8.87
N LEU A 66 1.59 9.93 7.58
CA LEU A 66 2.06 9.08 6.48
C LEU A 66 3.57 8.82 6.59
N SER A 67 4.36 9.84 6.95
CA SER A 67 5.79 9.68 7.23
C SER A 67 6.06 8.68 8.35
N ARG A 68 5.26 8.70 9.43
CA ARG A 68 5.36 7.72 10.54
C ARG A 68 4.91 6.32 10.16
N VAL A 69 3.94 6.20 9.26
CA VAL A 69 3.48 4.90 8.72
C VAL A 69 4.50 4.32 7.75
N GLY A 70 5.38 5.15 7.19
CA GLY A 70 6.55 4.68 6.48
C GLY A 70 6.77 5.15 5.06
N TYR A 71 5.97 6.09 4.61
CA TYR A 71 6.13 6.68 3.29
C TYR A 71 7.19 7.78 3.32
N ASN A 72 7.85 7.97 2.19
CA ASN A 72 8.60 9.18 1.95
C ASN A 72 7.66 10.22 1.33
N VAL A 73 7.17 11.15 2.13
CA VAL A 73 6.09 12.07 1.74
C VAL A 73 6.64 13.36 1.17
N TYR A 74 6.16 13.75 0.00
CA TYR A 74 6.48 15.00 -0.69
C TYR A 74 5.19 15.81 -0.84
N VAL A 75 5.21 17.10 -0.50
CA VAL A 75 4.08 18.01 -0.74
C VAL A 75 4.52 18.98 -1.82
N ILE A 76 3.74 19.09 -2.89
CA ILE A 76 4.01 20.02 -3.99
C ILE A 76 2.86 21.02 -4.17
N THR A 77 3.22 22.25 -4.52
CA THR A 77 2.27 23.37 -4.73
C THR A 77 2.62 24.16 -6.00
N GLU A 78 2.00 25.32 -6.20
CA GLU A 78 2.32 26.23 -7.29
C GLU A 78 3.80 26.70 -7.28
N LYS A 79 4.52 26.48 -6.18
CA LYS A 79 5.98 26.67 -6.14
C LYS A 79 6.75 25.64 -6.96
N ASP A 80 6.19 24.46 -7.12
CA ASP A 80 6.81 23.31 -7.79
C ASP A 80 6.29 23.14 -9.22
N TYR A 81 4.96 23.21 -9.42
CA TYR A 81 4.32 23.05 -10.73
C TYR A 81 3.99 24.38 -11.42
N GLY A 82 4.25 25.53 -10.78
CA GLY A 82 4.07 26.85 -11.37
C GLY A 82 2.67 27.45 -11.18
N GLN A 83 2.47 28.64 -11.76
CA GLN A 83 1.29 29.51 -11.50
C GLN A 83 0.19 29.42 -12.57
N LEU A 84 0.37 28.60 -13.61
CA LEU A 84 -0.65 28.38 -14.65
C LEU A 84 -1.92 27.77 -14.02
N LYS A 85 -3.05 27.85 -14.73
CA LYS A 85 -4.38 27.45 -14.27
C LYS A 85 -5.05 26.52 -15.29
N GLY A 86 -6.23 25.98 -14.96
CA GLY A 86 -7.01 25.13 -15.86
C GLY A 86 -6.21 23.94 -16.38
N GLN A 87 -6.41 23.59 -17.65
CA GLN A 87 -5.74 22.48 -18.33
C GLN A 87 -4.21 22.58 -18.20
N GLU A 88 -3.64 23.78 -18.38
CA GLU A 88 -2.20 23.99 -18.25
C GLU A 88 -1.67 23.62 -16.86
N ARG A 89 -2.44 23.87 -15.78
CA ARG A 89 -2.04 23.43 -14.43
C ARG A 89 -2.00 21.90 -14.34
N ALA A 90 -3.00 21.21 -14.87
CA ALA A 90 -3.02 19.75 -14.90
C ALA A 90 -1.79 19.20 -15.65
N LEU A 91 -1.48 19.75 -16.82
CA LEU A 91 -0.29 19.39 -17.60
C LEU A 91 1.01 19.59 -16.80
N LYS A 92 1.16 20.72 -16.07
CA LYS A 92 2.35 20.98 -15.24
C LYS A 92 2.46 20.05 -14.04
N ILE A 93 1.36 19.71 -13.37
CA ILE A 93 1.35 18.74 -12.27
C ILE A 93 1.82 17.37 -12.80
N ARG A 94 1.25 16.88 -13.91
CA ARG A 94 1.67 15.60 -14.52
C ARG A 94 3.13 15.64 -14.96
N ALA A 95 3.59 16.73 -15.56
CA ALA A 95 4.99 16.89 -15.96
C ALA A 95 5.95 16.81 -14.75
N TRP A 96 5.58 17.42 -13.62
CA TRP A 96 6.36 17.29 -12.39
C TRP A 96 6.42 15.84 -11.94
N LEU A 97 5.28 15.13 -11.87
CA LEU A 97 5.24 13.72 -11.46
C LEU A 97 6.11 12.84 -12.39
N LYS A 98 5.96 13.00 -13.70
CA LYS A 98 6.72 12.27 -14.73
C LYS A 98 8.23 12.44 -14.57
N ASN A 99 8.69 13.64 -14.22
CA ASN A 99 10.11 13.92 -14.05
C ASN A 99 10.70 13.36 -12.75
N HIS A 100 9.87 13.04 -11.75
CA HIS A 100 10.35 12.70 -10.40
C HIS A 100 10.00 11.28 -9.93
N TYR A 101 8.99 10.61 -10.51
CA TYR A 101 8.44 9.35 -9.94
C TYR A 101 9.47 8.23 -9.76
N LYS A 102 10.38 8.03 -10.74
CA LYS A 102 11.41 6.99 -10.66
C LYS A 102 12.47 7.30 -9.60
N GLU A 103 12.92 8.55 -9.52
CA GLU A 103 13.98 8.95 -8.58
C GLU A 103 13.48 8.87 -7.13
N LEU A 104 12.30 9.45 -6.90
CA LEU A 104 11.64 9.55 -5.60
C LEU A 104 10.90 8.26 -5.20
N ASN A 105 10.93 7.23 -6.07
CA ASN A 105 10.23 5.95 -5.91
C ASN A 105 8.74 6.14 -5.58
N ILE A 106 8.09 7.11 -6.24
CA ILE A 106 6.71 7.47 -6.00
C ILE A 106 5.82 6.30 -6.40
N MET A 107 4.95 5.89 -5.49
CA MET A 107 3.92 4.89 -5.72
C MET A 107 2.53 5.48 -5.53
N TYR A 108 2.38 6.50 -4.69
CA TYR A 108 1.08 7.08 -4.35
C TYR A 108 1.10 8.59 -4.61
N VAL A 109 0.00 9.12 -5.14
CA VAL A 109 -0.24 10.55 -5.33
C VAL A 109 -1.62 10.90 -4.78
N LEU A 110 -1.69 11.85 -3.86
CA LEU A 110 -2.94 12.39 -3.33
C LEU A 110 -3.15 13.82 -3.81
N LEU A 111 -4.17 14.03 -4.63
CA LEU A 111 -4.57 15.34 -5.12
C LEU A 111 -5.52 16.00 -4.11
N ILE A 112 -5.26 17.25 -3.71
CA ILE A 112 -6.09 17.98 -2.75
C ILE A 112 -6.36 19.38 -3.29
N GLY A 113 -7.57 19.59 -3.79
CA GLY A 113 -8.04 20.84 -4.39
C GLY A 113 -9.37 20.64 -5.11
N ASN A 114 -9.91 21.71 -5.68
CA ASN A 114 -11.11 21.68 -6.50
C ASN A 114 -10.82 20.90 -7.81
N PRO A 115 -11.52 19.78 -8.08
CA PRO A 115 -11.32 18.95 -9.26
C PRO A 115 -11.95 19.46 -10.55
N ASP A 116 -12.75 20.53 -10.47
CA ASP A 116 -13.42 21.12 -11.63
C ASP A 116 -12.44 21.21 -12.83
N PRO A 117 -12.68 20.45 -13.92
CA PRO A 117 -11.77 20.40 -15.08
C PRO A 117 -11.81 21.71 -15.85
N ASP A 118 -11.03 21.81 -16.91
CA ASP A 118 -11.08 22.93 -17.87
C ASP A 118 -11.37 22.32 -19.24
N ASP A 119 -12.51 22.67 -19.85
CA ASP A 119 -12.81 22.34 -21.25
C ASP A 119 -12.18 23.40 -22.16
N PRO A 120 -11.06 23.09 -22.85
CA PRO A 120 -10.35 24.07 -23.69
C PRO A 120 -11.18 24.58 -24.88
N ARG A 121 -12.33 23.99 -25.16
CA ARG A 121 -13.24 24.38 -26.26
C ARG A 121 -14.25 25.43 -25.83
N ASP A 122 -14.52 25.58 -24.53
CA ASP A 122 -15.45 26.58 -24.00
C ASP A 122 -14.69 27.67 -23.21
N PRO A 123 -14.50 28.88 -23.79
CA PRO A 123 -13.80 29.96 -23.09
C PRO A 123 -14.56 30.53 -21.88
N ASN A 124 -15.82 30.13 -21.67
CA ASN A 124 -16.63 30.52 -20.51
C ASN A 124 -16.66 29.46 -19.42
N ASP A 125 -15.98 28.33 -19.62
CA ASP A 125 -15.91 27.27 -18.61
C ASP A 125 -15.23 27.76 -17.33
N THR A 126 -15.58 27.14 -16.22
CA THR A 126 -14.90 27.34 -14.93
C THR A 126 -13.95 26.18 -14.69
N TYR A 127 -12.92 26.41 -13.88
CA TYR A 127 -11.98 25.36 -13.53
C TYR A 127 -11.49 25.50 -12.09
N GLY A 128 -11.04 24.37 -11.57
CA GLY A 128 -10.54 24.19 -10.22
C GLY A 128 -9.08 24.60 -10.06
N ASP A 129 -8.63 24.62 -8.80
CA ASP A 129 -7.25 24.96 -8.44
C ASP A 129 -6.32 23.72 -8.47
N VAL A 130 -6.86 22.50 -8.46
CA VAL A 130 -6.15 21.25 -8.77
C VAL A 130 -7.05 20.43 -9.71
N PRO A 131 -7.21 20.87 -10.97
CA PRO A 131 -8.24 20.35 -11.86
C PRO A 131 -7.99 18.88 -12.24
N MET A 132 -9.05 18.14 -12.53
CA MET A 132 -8.95 16.93 -13.36
C MET A 132 -8.58 17.33 -14.80
N ILE A 133 -8.03 16.42 -15.60
CA ILE A 133 -7.94 16.69 -17.04
C ILE A 133 -9.29 16.39 -17.67
N MET A 134 -9.76 17.25 -18.59
CA MET A 134 -10.89 16.93 -19.46
C MET A 134 -10.40 16.01 -20.57
N THR A 135 -11.09 14.90 -20.82
CA THR A 135 -10.80 14.01 -21.97
C THR A 135 -11.97 13.92 -22.94
N PHE A 136 -11.72 13.60 -24.20
CA PHE A 136 -12.75 13.62 -25.26
C PHE A 136 -12.88 12.29 -26.01
N PRO A 137 -13.21 11.18 -25.30
CA PRO A 137 -13.29 9.85 -25.92
C PRO A 137 -14.39 9.72 -26.99
N TYR A 138 -15.28 10.70 -27.14
CA TYR A 138 -16.30 10.74 -28.19
C TYR A 138 -16.01 11.85 -29.18
N LYS A 139 -15.40 11.49 -30.32
CA LYS A 139 -15.17 12.41 -31.44
C LYS A 139 -16.49 13.11 -31.84
N ASN A 140 -16.47 14.45 -31.87
CA ASN A 140 -17.62 15.34 -32.13
C ASN A 140 -18.70 15.41 -31.03
N SER A 141 -18.47 14.90 -29.83
CA SER A 141 -19.34 15.15 -28.68
C SER A 141 -18.92 16.41 -27.94
N ALA A 142 -19.89 17.23 -27.55
CA ALA A 142 -19.65 18.30 -26.58
C ALA A 142 -19.30 17.74 -25.19
N LEU A 143 -19.58 16.46 -24.91
CA LEU A 143 -19.40 15.87 -23.59
C LEU A 143 -17.96 15.34 -23.41
N GLY A 144 -17.16 16.09 -22.67
CA GLY A 144 -15.89 15.60 -22.14
C GLY A 144 -16.06 14.72 -20.88
N VAL A 145 -15.07 13.88 -20.60
CA VAL A 145 -15.01 12.96 -19.46
C VAL A 145 -13.80 13.35 -18.58
N PRO A 146 -14.03 14.00 -17.43
CA PRO A 146 -12.96 14.37 -16.52
C PRO A 146 -12.32 13.14 -15.86
N THR A 147 -11.00 13.14 -15.72
CA THR A 147 -10.28 12.01 -15.13
C THR A 147 -9.02 12.40 -14.35
N ASP A 148 -8.74 11.64 -13.29
CA ASP A 148 -7.47 11.62 -12.57
C ASP A 148 -6.51 10.55 -13.11
N PHE A 149 -6.96 9.65 -13.99
CA PHE A 149 -6.09 8.61 -14.57
C PHE A 149 -4.89 9.21 -15.31
N PHE A 150 -5.06 10.42 -15.83
CA PHE A 150 -4.00 11.25 -16.41
C PHE A 150 -2.79 11.46 -15.49
N TYR A 151 -3.02 11.56 -14.17
CA TYR A 151 -1.94 11.69 -13.19
C TYR A 151 -1.32 10.34 -12.80
N ALA A 152 -1.97 9.22 -13.15
CA ALA A 152 -1.55 7.87 -12.82
C ALA A 152 -0.65 7.27 -13.91
N ASP A 153 -1.02 7.45 -15.18
CA ASP A 153 -0.19 7.10 -16.33
C ASP A 153 0.72 8.28 -16.68
N LEU A 154 2.00 8.17 -16.33
CA LEU A 154 3.00 9.22 -16.53
C LEU A 154 3.78 9.03 -17.83
N THR A 155 3.52 7.91 -18.54
CA THR A 155 4.11 7.63 -19.84
C THR A 155 3.16 8.04 -20.98
N GLY A 156 3.74 8.31 -22.14
CA GLY A 156 2.97 8.76 -23.31
C GLY A 156 2.32 10.16 -23.23
N SER A 157 1.73 10.57 -24.35
CA SER A 157 0.94 11.80 -24.51
C SER A 157 -0.54 11.53 -24.24
N CYS A 158 -1.26 12.51 -23.69
CA CYS A 158 -2.72 12.48 -23.71
C CYS A 158 -3.28 13.00 -25.03
N ASP A 159 -2.50 13.82 -25.75
CA ASP A 159 -2.84 14.57 -26.96
C ASP A 159 -1.73 14.22 -27.97
N LEU A 160 -1.99 13.21 -28.78
CA LEU A 160 -1.02 12.58 -29.68
C LEU A 160 -0.96 13.32 -31.02
N ASP A 161 -2.08 13.87 -31.49
CA ASP A 161 -2.15 14.59 -32.75
C ASP A 161 -1.89 16.11 -32.62
N GLY A 162 -1.85 16.63 -31.39
CA GLY A 162 -1.38 17.97 -31.04
C GLY A 162 -2.43 19.05 -31.22
N ASP A 163 -3.72 18.71 -31.17
CA ASP A 163 -4.82 19.66 -31.36
C ASP A 163 -5.27 20.36 -30.05
N GLY A 164 -4.71 19.93 -28.90
CA GLY A 164 -4.98 20.48 -27.57
C GLY A 164 -6.09 19.76 -26.80
N LEU A 165 -6.71 18.74 -27.38
CA LEU A 165 -7.72 17.89 -26.75
C LEU A 165 -7.05 16.60 -26.25
N CYS A 166 -7.23 16.25 -24.97
CA CYS A 166 -6.68 15.01 -24.45
C CYS A 166 -7.66 13.82 -24.65
N GLY A 167 -7.12 12.63 -24.92
CA GLY A 167 -7.81 11.35 -24.78
C GLY A 167 -8.90 11.08 -25.82
N GLU A 168 -8.75 11.67 -27.01
CA GLU A 168 -9.63 11.43 -28.15
C GLU A 168 -9.54 9.99 -28.66
N TYR A 169 -10.70 9.37 -28.90
CA TYR A 169 -10.77 8.09 -29.60
C TYR A 169 -11.14 8.31 -31.07
N PRO A 170 -10.39 7.77 -32.04
CA PRO A 170 -9.17 6.97 -31.88
C PRO A 170 -7.86 7.79 -31.91
N ASP A 171 -7.93 9.11 -32.06
CA ASP A 171 -6.80 9.94 -32.50
C ASP A 171 -5.65 10.01 -31.45
N ASP A 172 -5.97 9.91 -30.16
CA ASP A 172 -5.01 9.87 -29.05
C ASP A 172 -4.71 8.46 -28.54
N LEU A 173 -4.95 7.44 -29.37
CA LEU A 173 -4.68 6.05 -29.02
C LEU A 173 -3.69 5.44 -30.00
N GLY A 174 -2.56 4.97 -29.47
CA GLY A 174 -1.54 4.31 -30.27
C GLY A 174 -0.17 4.32 -29.62
N ASP A 175 0.85 4.03 -30.42
CA ASP A 175 2.23 4.03 -29.94
C ASP A 175 2.63 5.44 -29.47
N GLY A 176 2.92 5.56 -28.17
CA GLY A 176 3.30 6.83 -27.55
C GLY A 176 2.16 7.59 -26.87
N SER A 177 0.92 7.08 -26.89
CA SER A 177 -0.18 7.61 -26.07
C SER A 177 -0.13 7.11 -24.62
N ILE A 178 -1.00 7.65 -23.77
CA ILE A 178 -1.45 6.99 -22.53
C ILE A 178 -1.89 5.57 -22.87
N ASP A 179 -1.37 4.59 -22.13
CA ASP A 179 -1.58 3.16 -22.37
C ASP A 179 -2.47 2.49 -21.30
N PHE A 180 -3.02 3.32 -20.40
CA PHE A 180 -3.87 2.95 -19.28
C PHE A 180 -3.18 2.05 -18.26
N LYS A 181 -1.84 2.07 -18.18
CA LYS A 181 -1.09 1.43 -17.11
C LYS A 181 -0.60 2.47 -16.11
N PRO A 182 -0.98 2.36 -14.83
CA PRO A 182 -0.53 3.31 -13.82
C PRO A 182 0.99 3.15 -13.57
N ASP A 183 1.75 4.24 -13.69
CA ASP A 183 3.09 4.36 -13.10
C ASP A 183 2.99 4.60 -11.57
N VAL A 184 1.92 5.28 -11.15
CA VAL A 184 1.62 5.63 -9.75
C VAL A 184 0.11 5.48 -9.47
N TYR A 185 -0.27 5.27 -8.21
CA TYR A 185 -1.66 5.16 -7.78
C TYR A 185 -2.18 6.51 -7.26
N VAL A 186 -3.20 7.05 -7.90
CA VAL A 186 -3.73 8.39 -7.60
C VAL A 186 -5.04 8.33 -6.83
N GLY A 187 -5.18 9.14 -5.79
CA GLY A 187 -6.46 9.42 -5.15
C GLY A 187 -6.63 10.91 -4.94
N ARG A 188 -7.86 11.34 -4.61
CA ARG A 188 -8.18 12.77 -4.49
C ARG A 188 -9.01 13.09 -3.26
N ILE A 189 -8.76 14.21 -2.60
CA ILE A 189 -9.71 14.80 -1.64
C ILE A 189 -10.17 16.15 -2.19
N PRO A 190 -11.39 16.23 -2.76
CA PRO A 190 -11.90 17.48 -3.32
C PRO A 190 -12.03 18.59 -2.26
N VAL A 191 -11.62 19.80 -2.62
CA VAL A 191 -11.82 21.02 -1.82
C VAL A 191 -12.59 22.04 -2.64
N TYR A 192 -13.92 21.97 -2.55
CA TYR A 192 -14.79 22.95 -3.20
C TYR A 192 -14.93 24.21 -2.34
N ASN A 193 -15.08 25.37 -3.00
CA ASN A 193 -15.37 26.66 -2.37
C ASN A 193 -14.38 27.01 -1.23
N ASN A 194 -13.12 26.59 -1.35
CA ASN A 194 -12.04 26.70 -0.35
C ASN A 194 -12.44 26.16 1.04
N ASN A 195 -13.37 25.19 1.11
CA ASN A 195 -13.84 24.60 2.34
C ASN A 195 -12.87 23.54 2.90
N THR A 196 -11.83 24.00 3.60
CA THR A 196 -10.86 23.12 4.24
C THR A 196 -11.41 22.35 5.45
N ARG A 197 -12.62 22.67 5.94
CA ARG A 197 -13.22 21.94 7.07
C ARG A 197 -13.53 20.48 6.71
N THR A 198 -14.05 20.25 5.51
CA THR A 198 -14.36 18.89 5.04
C THR A 198 -13.08 18.09 4.80
N LEU A 199 -12.04 18.73 4.24
CA LEU A 199 -10.70 18.15 4.14
C LEU A 199 -10.18 17.76 5.52
N ASP A 200 -10.20 18.69 6.48
CA ASP A 200 -9.66 18.47 7.82
C ASP A 200 -10.39 17.33 8.57
N ASP A 201 -11.72 17.23 8.43
CA ASP A 201 -12.49 16.13 9.00
C ASP A 201 -12.05 14.79 8.41
N LEU A 202 -11.99 14.68 7.08
CA LEU A 202 -11.60 13.43 6.42
C LEU A 202 -10.16 13.02 6.77
N LEU A 203 -9.20 13.94 6.73
CA LEU A 203 -7.81 13.67 7.14
C LEU A 203 -7.75 13.24 8.61
N GLY A 204 -8.55 13.90 9.47
CA GLY A 204 -8.68 13.53 10.88
C GLY A 204 -9.18 12.10 11.06
N ARG A 205 -10.16 11.67 10.26
CA ARG A 205 -10.68 10.30 10.25
C ARG A 205 -9.68 9.30 9.67
N LEU A 206 -8.98 9.63 8.58
CA LEU A 206 -7.94 8.79 7.98
C LEU A 206 -6.80 8.53 8.96
N MET A 207 -6.40 9.50 9.79
CA MET A 207 -5.35 9.30 10.80
C MET A 207 -5.77 8.39 11.97
N LYS A 208 -7.07 8.07 12.12
CA LYS A 208 -7.50 7.12 13.14
C LYS A 208 -7.03 5.72 12.76
N LYS A 209 -6.53 4.97 13.74
CA LYS A 209 -6.06 3.58 13.56
C LYS A 209 -7.20 2.55 13.54
N GLU A 210 -8.43 2.99 13.28
CA GLU A 210 -9.59 2.10 13.19
C GLU A 210 -9.56 1.39 11.85
N SER A 211 -9.46 0.07 11.87
CA SER A 211 -9.56 -0.72 10.65
C SER A 211 -11.04 -0.83 10.23
N PRO A 212 -11.35 -0.66 8.93
CA PRO A 212 -12.66 -1.03 8.40
C PRO A 212 -13.06 -2.45 8.82
N PRO A 213 -14.34 -2.70 9.14
CA PRO A 213 -14.78 -4.06 9.43
C PRO A 213 -14.61 -4.94 8.19
N ARG A 214 -14.36 -6.24 8.35
CA ARG A 214 -14.22 -7.17 7.22
C ARG A 214 -15.59 -7.59 6.68
N SER A 215 -16.40 -6.62 6.27
CA SER A 215 -17.75 -6.83 5.75
C SER A 215 -17.99 -6.06 4.45
N LEU A 216 -18.86 -6.61 3.60
CA LEU A 216 -19.34 -6.06 2.34
C LEU A 216 -20.86 -5.92 2.39
N LEU A 217 -21.39 -4.74 2.10
CA LEU A 217 -22.79 -4.55 1.75
C LEU A 217 -22.91 -4.43 0.22
N LEU A 218 -23.62 -5.35 -0.40
CA LEU A 218 -23.89 -5.37 -1.84
C LEU A 218 -25.31 -4.89 -2.10
N VAL A 219 -25.46 -3.68 -2.66
CA VAL A 219 -26.74 -3.03 -2.92
C VAL A 219 -27.01 -3.04 -4.41
N LEU A 220 -28.00 -3.81 -4.87
CA LEU A 220 -28.29 -4.02 -6.30
C LEU A 220 -29.72 -3.64 -6.65
N SER A 221 -29.86 -2.75 -7.62
CA SER A 221 -31.15 -2.37 -8.21
C SER A 221 -31.24 -2.75 -9.69
N VAL A 222 -32.46 -2.79 -10.20
CA VAL A 222 -32.73 -3.00 -11.63
C VAL A 222 -32.34 -1.77 -12.43
N LEU A 223 -31.48 -1.94 -13.44
CA LEU A 223 -31.12 -0.88 -14.38
C LEU A 223 -32.13 -0.79 -15.52
N ASN A 224 -32.58 -1.92 -16.04
CA ASN A 224 -33.64 -1.97 -17.04
C ASN A 224 -34.41 -3.29 -16.94
N TYR A 225 -35.67 -3.27 -17.34
CA TYR A 225 -36.50 -4.46 -17.47
C TYR A 225 -36.43 -5.03 -18.89
N LYS A 226 -36.87 -6.28 -19.03
CA LYS A 226 -37.03 -6.94 -20.32
C LYS A 226 -38.16 -6.25 -21.09
N TYR A 227 -37.96 -6.01 -22.39
CA TYR A 227 -38.91 -5.31 -23.27
C TYR A 227 -39.27 -3.87 -22.91
N GLU A 228 -38.57 -3.26 -21.96
CA GLU A 228 -38.87 -1.91 -21.48
C GLU A 228 -38.92 -0.88 -22.62
N GLU A 229 -40.01 -0.12 -22.70
CA GLU A 229 -40.33 0.81 -23.82
C GLU A 229 -40.42 0.10 -25.20
N HIS A 230 -40.97 -1.12 -25.22
CA HIS A 230 -41.01 -2.01 -26.39
C HIS A 230 -39.62 -2.29 -27.04
N ARG A 231 -38.51 -2.01 -26.34
CA ARG A 231 -37.16 -2.25 -26.87
C ARG A 231 -36.81 -3.71 -26.75
N ILE A 232 -36.18 -4.31 -27.77
CA ILE A 232 -35.70 -5.71 -27.71
C ILE A 232 -34.43 -5.76 -26.85
N ILE A 233 -34.60 -5.65 -25.53
CA ILE A 233 -33.56 -5.71 -24.52
C ILE A 233 -33.95 -6.70 -23.42
N GLU A 234 -32.96 -7.36 -22.86
CA GLU A 234 -33.11 -8.22 -21.68
C GLU A 234 -32.89 -7.40 -20.41
N ARG A 235 -33.41 -7.90 -19.28
CA ARG A 235 -33.27 -7.27 -17.97
C ARG A 235 -31.81 -7.20 -17.52
N THR A 236 -31.46 -6.12 -16.82
CA THR A 236 -30.16 -5.99 -16.14
C THR A 236 -30.38 -5.55 -14.70
N ASP A 237 -29.96 -6.35 -13.72
CA ASP A 237 -30.13 -6.05 -12.29
C ASP A 237 -28.93 -6.45 -11.41
N GLY A 238 -27.91 -7.08 -11.99
CA GLY A 238 -26.67 -7.45 -11.34
C GLY A 238 -26.76 -8.68 -10.43
N HIS A 239 -27.87 -9.42 -10.40
CA HIS A 239 -27.97 -10.62 -9.56
C HIS A 239 -26.92 -11.68 -9.93
N GLU A 240 -26.55 -11.75 -11.22
CA GLU A 240 -25.49 -12.63 -11.72
C GLU A 240 -24.12 -12.27 -11.10
N MET A 241 -23.88 -10.99 -10.82
CA MET A 241 -22.68 -10.55 -10.11
C MET A 241 -22.64 -11.10 -8.69
N ALA A 242 -23.76 -11.09 -7.97
CA ALA A 242 -23.82 -11.66 -6.62
C ALA A 242 -23.54 -13.17 -6.63
N ASP A 243 -24.16 -13.92 -7.54
CA ASP A 243 -23.96 -15.36 -7.69
C ASP A 243 -22.52 -15.70 -8.10
N LEU A 244 -21.93 -14.92 -9.01
CA LEU A 244 -20.54 -15.08 -9.40
C LEU A 244 -19.57 -14.73 -8.27
N LEU A 245 -19.84 -13.72 -7.45
CA LEU A 245 -19.03 -13.43 -6.26
C LEU A 245 -19.06 -14.60 -5.27
N TYR A 246 -20.22 -15.23 -5.08
CA TYR A 246 -20.39 -16.41 -4.23
C TYR A 246 -19.56 -17.60 -4.73
N THR A 247 -19.62 -17.90 -6.03
CA THR A 247 -18.82 -18.98 -6.64
C THR A 247 -17.32 -18.71 -6.63
N LYS A 248 -16.90 -17.44 -6.51
CA LYS A 248 -15.49 -17.05 -6.32
C LYS A 248 -15.04 -16.99 -4.85
N ASP A 249 -15.88 -17.47 -3.93
CA ASP A 249 -15.58 -17.56 -2.51
C ASP A 249 -15.20 -16.21 -1.86
N ILE A 250 -15.81 -15.10 -2.28
CA ILE A 250 -15.52 -13.78 -1.68
C ILE A 250 -15.78 -13.77 -0.16
N GLN A 251 -16.68 -14.62 0.32
CA GLN A 251 -17.01 -14.86 1.73
C GLN A 251 -15.81 -15.31 2.58
N LYS A 252 -14.76 -15.89 1.97
CA LYS A 252 -13.49 -16.19 2.68
C LYS A 252 -12.77 -14.91 3.12
N TYR A 253 -13.04 -13.79 2.47
CA TYR A 253 -12.34 -12.53 2.66
C TYR A 253 -13.18 -11.49 3.40
N LEU A 254 -14.48 -11.44 3.13
CA LEU A 254 -15.43 -10.44 3.63
C LEU A 254 -16.74 -11.12 4.05
N ASN A 255 -17.33 -10.70 5.17
CA ASN A 255 -18.70 -11.07 5.51
C ASN A 255 -19.67 -10.28 4.60
N VAL A 256 -20.39 -10.96 3.70
CA VAL A 256 -21.20 -10.31 2.67
C VAL A 256 -22.67 -10.30 3.06
N SER A 257 -23.30 -9.14 2.93
CA SER A 257 -24.74 -8.97 3.01
C SER A 257 -25.30 -8.32 1.75
N GLY A 258 -26.37 -8.87 1.22
CA GLY A 258 -27.03 -8.42 0.00
C GLY A 258 -28.33 -7.68 0.28
N MET A 259 -28.51 -6.56 -0.40
CA MET A 259 -29.72 -5.73 -0.37
C MET A 259 -30.21 -5.52 -1.80
N TYR A 260 -31.30 -6.17 -2.18
CA TYR A 260 -31.72 -6.32 -3.58
C TYR A 260 -33.12 -5.76 -3.81
N GLU A 261 -33.41 -5.32 -5.03
CA GLU A 261 -34.76 -4.85 -5.42
C GLU A 261 -35.79 -6.00 -5.31
N MET A 262 -36.71 -5.87 -4.36
CA MET A 262 -37.70 -6.91 -4.01
C MET A 262 -39.14 -6.44 -4.18
N GLU A 263 -39.36 -5.21 -4.67
CA GLU A 263 -40.68 -4.63 -4.91
C GLU A 263 -41.07 -4.71 -6.40
N GLY A 264 -42.35 -4.46 -6.67
CA GLY A 264 -42.91 -4.44 -8.02
C GLY A 264 -43.27 -5.83 -8.59
N ILE A 265 -43.62 -5.84 -9.88
CA ILE A 265 -44.17 -6.99 -10.62
C ILE A 265 -43.10 -8.04 -10.95
N ARG A 266 -41.85 -7.61 -11.07
CA ARG A 266 -40.69 -8.47 -11.35
C ARG A 266 -39.56 -8.15 -10.36
N PRO A 267 -39.61 -8.62 -9.10
CA PRO A 267 -38.51 -8.44 -8.16
C PRO A 267 -37.30 -9.33 -8.51
N ILE A 268 -36.14 -9.05 -7.91
CA ILE A 268 -34.99 -9.97 -7.92
C ILE A 268 -35.35 -11.25 -7.14
N SER A 269 -34.76 -12.38 -7.50
CA SER A 269 -35.01 -13.66 -6.81
C SER A 269 -34.46 -13.67 -5.38
N LYS A 270 -35.23 -14.16 -4.41
CA LYS A 270 -34.73 -14.43 -3.05
C LYS A 270 -33.68 -15.55 -2.98
N LEU A 271 -33.51 -16.30 -4.06
CA LEU A 271 -32.49 -17.34 -4.18
C LEU A 271 -31.12 -16.78 -4.59
N THR A 272 -31.06 -15.51 -5.02
CA THR A 272 -29.80 -14.83 -5.35
C THR A 272 -28.87 -14.83 -4.14
N ALA A 273 -27.59 -15.13 -4.38
CA ALA A 273 -26.60 -15.25 -3.33
C ALA A 273 -26.54 -14.00 -2.44
N PHE A 274 -26.27 -14.22 -1.15
CA PHE A 274 -26.14 -13.19 -0.11
C PHE A 274 -27.40 -12.36 0.18
N TYR A 275 -28.57 -12.66 -0.39
CA TYR A 275 -29.78 -11.90 -0.07
C TYR A 275 -30.08 -11.87 1.45
N ASN A 276 -30.18 -10.67 2.01
CA ASN A 276 -30.53 -10.43 3.42
C ASN A 276 -31.64 -9.40 3.59
N PHE A 277 -31.66 -8.36 2.74
CA PHE A 277 -32.55 -7.21 2.90
C PHE A 277 -33.25 -6.84 1.60
N ASN A 278 -34.47 -6.30 1.71
CA ASN A 278 -35.11 -5.62 0.60
C ASN A 278 -34.45 -4.25 0.40
N LEU A 279 -34.26 -3.84 -0.86
CA LEU A 279 -33.72 -2.54 -1.19
C LEU A 279 -34.75 -1.43 -0.94
N THR A 280 -34.57 -0.73 0.17
CA THR A 280 -35.25 0.53 0.47
C THR A 280 -34.25 1.51 1.10
N TYR A 281 -34.56 2.81 1.08
CA TYR A 281 -33.66 3.78 1.72
C TYR A 281 -33.61 3.61 3.25
N GLU A 282 -34.69 3.13 3.89
CA GLU A 282 -34.72 2.85 5.33
C GLU A 282 -33.76 1.72 5.69
N ASN A 283 -33.82 0.60 4.97
CA ASN A 283 -32.90 -0.52 5.16
C ASN A 283 -31.45 -0.07 4.87
N PHE A 284 -31.23 0.72 3.83
CA PHE A 284 -29.91 1.27 3.52
C PHE A 284 -29.36 2.15 4.66
N ILE A 285 -30.18 3.05 5.21
CA ILE A 285 -29.81 3.90 6.35
C ILE A 285 -29.45 3.05 7.57
N GLU A 286 -30.27 2.03 7.88
CA GLU A 286 -30.03 1.16 9.03
C GLU A 286 -28.69 0.41 8.88
N GLU A 287 -28.49 -0.25 7.74
CA GLU A 287 -27.29 -1.05 7.47
C GLU A 287 -26.02 -0.20 7.39
N TRP A 288 -26.08 0.95 6.71
CA TRP A 288 -24.96 1.90 6.70
C TRP A 288 -24.53 2.26 8.14
N ASN A 289 -25.51 2.53 9.01
CA ASN A 289 -25.24 2.93 10.38
C ASN A 289 -24.77 1.79 11.29
N LYS A 290 -24.93 0.52 10.90
CA LYS A 290 -24.23 -0.63 11.54
C LYS A 290 -22.73 -0.60 11.20
N GLY A 291 -22.40 -0.34 9.94
CA GLY A 291 -21.04 -0.10 9.46
C GLY A 291 -20.45 -1.29 8.69
N TYR A 292 -20.01 -1.01 7.47
CA TYR A 292 -19.43 -1.98 6.54
C TYR A 292 -18.05 -1.53 6.08
N GLY A 293 -17.13 -2.46 5.82
CA GLY A 293 -15.79 -2.10 5.37
C GLY A 293 -15.77 -1.71 3.90
N VAL A 294 -16.59 -2.40 3.12
CA VAL A 294 -16.85 -2.11 1.71
C VAL A 294 -18.35 -2.02 1.49
N VAL A 295 -18.79 -1.05 0.71
CA VAL A 295 -20.18 -0.96 0.23
C VAL A 295 -20.12 -0.78 -1.28
N LEU A 296 -20.87 -1.57 -2.03
CA LEU A 296 -21.11 -1.34 -3.46
C LEU A 296 -22.58 -1.01 -3.66
N ILE A 297 -22.87 0.08 -4.37
CA ILE A 297 -24.23 0.49 -4.71
C ILE A 297 -24.36 0.53 -6.23
N SER A 298 -25.27 -0.24 -6.78
CA SER A 298 -25.61 -0.23 -8.20
C SER A 298 -27.01 0.32 -8.43
N GLY A 299 -27.11 1.29 -9.33
CA GLY A 299 -28.38 1.84 -9.79
C GLY A 299 -28.19 2.95 -10.80
N HIS A 300 -29.30 3.58 -11.19
CA HIS A 300 -29.24 4.82 -11.97
C HIS A 300 -28.70 5.94 -11.08
N GLY A 301 -27.99 6.90 -11.67
CA GLY A 301 -27.35 7.95 -10.89
C GLY A 301 -27.29 9.28 -11.61
N ASN A 302 -27.15 10.32 -10.81
CA ASN A 302 -26.78 11.66 -11.22
C ASN A 302 -25.98 12.31 -10.06
N SER A 303 -25.64 13.59 -10.18
CA SER A 303 -24.90 14.32 -9.15
C SER A 303 -25.58 14.32 -7.77
N TYR A 304 -26.89 14.06 -7.68
CA TYR A 304 -27.67 14.24 -6.45
C TYR A 304 -28.06 12.95 -5.75
N GLY A 305 -27.91 11.79 -6.39
CA GLY A 305 -28.30 10.52 -5.82
C GLY A 305 -28.09 9.31 -6.70
N ILE A 306 -28.34 8.15 -6.09
CA ILE A 306 -28.44 6.85 -6.75
C ILE A 306 -29.83 6.31 -6.50
N TYR A 307 -30.46 5.81 -7.56
CA TYR A 307 -31.88 5.51 -7.62
C TYR A 307 -32.11 4.05 -8.05
N ARG A 308 -33.11 3.44 -7.45
CA ARG A 308 -33.64 2.13 -7.82
C ARG A 308 -34.83 2.32 -8.74
N ARG A 309 -35.07 1.34 -9.61
CA ARG A 309 -36.24 1.30 -10.50
C ARG A 309 -37.13 0.13 -10.12
N ILE A 310 -38.43 0.38 -10.07
CA ILE A 310 -39.45 -0.58 -9.63
C ILE A 310 -40.57 -0.58 -10.66
N TRP A 311 -40.82 -1.72 -11.29
CA TRP A 311 -42.01 -1.88 -12.13
C TRP A 311 -43.24 -2.04 -11.22
N SER A 312 -43.96 -0.95 -10.99
CA SER A 312 -44.92 -0.83 -9.88
C SER A 312 -46.33 -1.33 -10.22
N TRP A 313 -46.74 -1.20 -11.48
CA TRP A 313 -48.03 -1.65 -12.00
C TRP A 313 -47.85 -1.99 -13.49
N ASP A 314 -48.83 -2.66 -14.09
CA ASP A 314 -48.84 -3.08 -15.51
C ASP A 314 -50.27 -2.88 -16.03
N ASP A 315 -50.43 -2.32 -17.23
CA ASP A 315 -51.73 -2.06 -17.84
C ASP A 315 -52.38 -3.32 -18.47
N GLY A 316 -51.65 -4.44 -18.46
CA GLY A 316 -52.08 -5.76 -18.92
C GLY A 316 -51.34 -6.28 -20.14
N ASP A 317 -50.34 -5.55 -20.66
CA ASP A 317 -49.57 -5.94 -21.84
C ASP A 317 -48.23 -6.64 -21.55
N ASP A 318 -47.81 -6.73 -20.27
CA ASP A 318 -46.54 -7.31 -19.79
C ASP A 318 -45.30 -6.59 -20.35
N ILE A 319 -45.41 -5.28 -20.63
CA ILE A 319 -44.35 -4.42 -21.15
C ILE A 319 -44.12 -3.24 -20.18
N PRO A 320 -42.95 -3.14 -19.54
CA PRO A 320 -42.68 -2.01 -18.65
C PRO A 320 -42.50 -0.70 -19.43
N GLU A 321 -43.39 0.28 -19.21
CA GLU A 321 -43.20 1.65 -19.70
C GLU A 321 -42.92 2.67 -18.60
N SER A 322 -42.44 3.85 -19.01
CA SER A 322 -41.98 4.91 -18.10
C SER A 322 -43.04 5.37 -17.08
N ASN A 323 -44.33 5.30 -17.41
CA ASN A 323 -45.44 5.60 -16.49
C ASN A 323 -45.73 4.47 -15.48
N GLU A 324 -45.18 3.29 -15.72
CA GLU A 324 -45.30 2.09 -14.89
C GLU A 324 -44.11 1.90 -13.95
N ILE A 325 -42.97 2.49 -14.30
CA ILE A 325 -41.74 2.43 -13.52
C ILE A 325 -41.69 3.56 -12.49
N CYS A 326 -41.67 3.20 -11.20
CA CYS A 326 -41.31 4.10 -10.13
C CYS A 326 -39.79 4.22 -9.99
N ILE A 327 -39.30 5.43 -9.74
CA ILE A 327 -37.88 5.73 -9.50
C ILE A 327 -37.74 6.31 -8.09
N ASP A 328 -37.17 5.52 -7.19
CA ASP A 328 -36.97 5.89 -5.79
C ASP A 328 -35.48 6.06 -5.47
N PRO A 329 -35.10 6.95 -4.53
CA PRO A 329 -33.72 7.04 -4.09
C PRO A 329 -33.32 5.81 -3.27
N ILE A 330 -32.18 5.20 -3.60
CA ILE A 330 -31.43 4.36 -2.66
C ILE A 330 -30.75 5.28 -1.65
N VAL A 331 -30.07 6.31 -2.17
CA VAL A 331 -29.40 7.35 -1.40
C VAL A 331 -29.38 8.65 -2.21
N ASN A 332 -29.61 9.79 -1.55
CA ASN A 332 -29.52 11.12 -2.14
C ASN A 332 -28.94 12.11 -1.11
N LEU A 333 -28.70 13.36 -1.52
CA LEU A 333 -28.10 14.39 -0.66
C LEU A 333 -28.81 14.53 0.70
N SER A 334 -30.14 14.60 0.71
CA SER A 334 -30.93 14.73 1.94
C SER A 334 -30.75 13.53 2.87
N ILE A 335 -30.69 12.31 2.32
CA ILE A 335 -30.46 11.09 3.11
C ILE A 335 -29.07 11.11 3.76
N VAL A 336 -28.03 11.45 2.98
CA VAL A 336 -26.63 11.49 3.47
C VAL A 336 -26.46 12.51 4.58
N GLU A 337 -27.06 13.68 4.44
CA GLU A 337 -26.95 14.76 5.42
C GLU A 337 -27.69 14.47 6.72
N LYS A 338 -28.92 13.94 6.63
CA LYS A 338 -29.79 13.75 7.80
C LYS A 338 -29.54 12.45 8.56
N TYR A 339 -29.23 11.35 7.87
CA TYR A 339 -29.35 10.02 8.45
C TYR A 339 -28.05 9.20 8.48
N LEU A 340 -27.12 9.44 7.54
CA LEU A 340 -25.89 8.64 7.48
C LEU A 340 -24.82 9.17 8.44
N ARG A 341 -24.27 8.29 9.29
CA ARG A 341 -23.14 8.59 10.19
C ARG A 341 -21.80 8.31 9.51
N PRO A 342 -20.71 9.04 9.84
CA PRO A 342 -19.39 8.69 9.34
C PRO A 342 -18.94 7.28 9.77
N LYS A 343 -18.40 6.50 8.84
CA LYS A 343 -17.95 5.12 9.02
C LYS A 343 -16.58 4.90 8.33
N PRO A 344 -15.75 3.98 8.86
CA PRO A 344 -14.51 3.56 8.20
C PRO A 344 -14.83 2.63 7.01
N THR A 345 -15.32 3.21 5.93
CA THR A 345 -15.89 2.47 4.78
C THR A 345 -15.24 2.90 3.47
N VAL A 346 -15.02 1.93 2.58
CA VAL A 346 -14.76 2.14 1.15
C VAL A 346 -16.06 1.95 0.39
N LEU A 347 -16.44 2.92 -0.41
CA LEU A 347 -17.71 2.93 -1.12
C LEU A 347 -17.47 2.93 -2.64
N PHE A 348 -18.13 2.04 -3.37
CA PHE A 348 -18.11 1.97 -4.83
C PHE A 348 -19.50 2.30 -5.37
N LEU A 349 -19.61 3.35 -6.18
CA LEU A 349 -20.83 3.82 -6.80
C LEU A 349 -20.87 3.33 -8.25
N ALA A 350 -21.56 2.23 -8.49
CA ALA A 350 -21.86 1.71 -9.81
C ALA A 350 -23.08 2.44 -10.40
N SER A 351 -22.88 3.71 -10.75
CA SER A 351 -23.93 4.58 -11.30
C SER A 351 -23.35 5.72 -12.13
N CYS A 352 -24.15 6.26 -13.05
CA CYS A 352 -23.80 7.44 -13.85
C CYS A 352 -23.57 8.68 -12.98
N SER A 353 -22.61 9.52 -13.38
CA SER A 353 -22.44 10.94 -12.99
C SER A 353 -22.46 11.26 -11.49
N GLY A 354 -22.28 10.27 -10.60
CA GLY A 354 -22.28 10.50 -9.16
C GLY A 354 -21.08 11.31 -8.67
N GLY A 355 -20.01 11.34 -9.47
CA GLY A 355 -18.74 12.02 -9.22
C GLY A 355 -18.51 13.30 -10.01
N TYR A 356 -19.56 13.88 -10.63
CA TYR A 356 -19.47 15.07 -11.49
C TYR A 356 -18.65 16.20 -10.81
N PRO A 357 -17.39 16.45 -11.24
CA PRO A 357 -16.44 17.28 -10.48
C PRO A 357 -16.77 18.78 -10.48
N GLU A 358 -17.54 19.27 -11.44
CA GLU A 358 -17.97 20.66 -11.52
C GLU A 358 -19.02 20.99 -10.42
N ASP A 359 -19.73 19.97 -9.92
CA ASP A 359 -20.78 20.12 -8.90
C ASP A 359 -20.23 19.86 -7.50
N TYR A 360 -20.11 20.90 -6.68
CA TYR A 360 -19.66 20.80 -5.28
C TYR A 360 -20.58 19.97 -4.37
N GLN A 361 -21.79 19.63 -4.82
CA GLN A 361 -22.75 18.77 -4.15
C GLN A 361 -22.80 17.36 -4.73
N ASN A 362 -21.90 16.99 -5.66
CA ASN A 362 -21.92 15.64 -6.24
C ASN A 362 -21.93 14.55 -5.15
N ILE A 363 -22.76 13.53 -5.37
CA ILE A 363 -23.11 12.53 -4.36
C ILE A 363 -21.89 11.73 -3.91
N GLN A 364 -20.89 11.49 -4.78
CA GLN A 364 -19.61 10.88 -4.42
C GLN A 364 -18.88 11.71 -3.34
N TYR A 365 -18.72 13.01 -3.56
CA TYR A 365 -18.10 13.91 -2.59
C TYR A 365 -18.91 14.02 -1.29
N VAL A 366 -20.23 14.08 -1.37
CA VAL A 366 -21.10 14.16 -0.19
C VAL A 366 -21.04 12.87 0.62
N LEU A 367 -20.97 11.71 -0.03
CA LEU A 367 -20.75 10.41 0.61
C LEU A 367 -19.32 10.27 1.18
N LEU A 368 -18.30 10.91 0.61
CA LEU A 368 -16.95 10.94 1.18
C LEU A 368 -16.90 11.62 2.55
N LYS A 369 -17.85 12.53 2.83
CA LYS A 369 -18.03 13.11 4.18
C LYS A 369 -18.53 12.07 5.20
N ARG A 370 -18.92 10.87 4.74
CA ARG A 370 -19.37 9.74 5.57
C ARG A 370 -18.49 8.49 5.39
N ALA A 371 -17.82 8.31 4.27
CA ALA A 371 -16.87 7.23 3.98
C ALA A 371 -15.41 7.68 4.18
N LEU A 372 -14.44 6.76 4.08
CA LEU A 372 -13.01 7.11 3.99
C LEU A 372 -12.52 7.19 2.55
N VAL A 373 -13.13 6.39 1.67
CA VAL A 373 -12.86 6.37 0.22
C VAL A 373 -14.18 6.16 -0.52
N THR A 374 -14.38 6.88 -1.62
CA THR A 374 -15.51 6.73 -2.53
C THR A 374 -15.01 6.64 -3.97
N ILE A 375 -15.48 5.66 -4.73
CA ILE A 375 -15.19 5.49 -6.15
C ILE A 375 -16.49 5.71 -6.91
N GLY A 376 -16.47 6.52 -7.97
CA GLY A 376 -17.66 6.88 -8.72
C GLY A 376 -17.31 7.44 -10.10
N ALA A 377 -18.31 7.50 -10.98
CA ALA A 377 -18.15 7.99 -12.34
C ALA A 377 -18.35 9.51 -12.41
N THR A 378 -17.46 10.23 -13.10
CA THR A 378 -17.54 11.69 -13.33
C THR A 378 -18.59 12.07 -14.39
N ARG A 379 -19.01 11.10 -15.22
CA ARG A 379 -19.98 11.25 -16.30
C ARG A 379 -20.86 10.00 -16.40
N ASP A 380 -21.76 10.02 -17.38
CA ASP A 380 -22.56 8.87 -17.75
C ASP A 380 -21.66 7.74 -18.25
N ILE A 381 -22.00 6.52 -17.84
CA ILE A 381 -21.25 5.31 -18.15
C ILE A 381 -22.11 4.33 -18.92
N TRP A 382 -21.48 3.64 -19.85
CA TRP A 382 -22.15 2.68 -20.71
C TRP A 382 -22.16 1.29 -20.05
N TYR A 383 -23.22 0.54 -20.30
CA TYR A 383 -23.30 -0.89 -19.97
C TYR A 383 -24.02 -1.62 -21.11
N ARG A 384 -23.93 -2.95 -21.12
CA ARG A 384 -24.68 -3.80 -22.05
C ARG A 384 -25.94 -4.27 -21.34
N ALA A 385 -27.10 -4.00 -21.92
CA ALA A 385 -28.35 -4.50 -21.39
C ALA A 385 -28.44 -6.03 -21.56
N GLY A 386 -28.95 -6.70 -20.52
CA GLY A 386 -29.20 -8.13 -20.48
C GLY A 386 -28.45 -8.87 -19.39
N GLU A 387 -28.53 -10.20 -19.44
CA GLU A 387 -27.84 -11.08 -18.49
C GLU A 387 -26.36 -10.73 -18.44
N TRP A 388 -25.89 -10.41 -17.23
CA TRP A 388 -24.53 -9.94 -17.05
C TRP A 388 -23.55 -11.10 -16.84
N SER A 389 -22.42 -11.05 -17.53
CA SER A 389 -21.25 -11.88 -17.23
C SER A 389 -19.96 -11.06 -17.39
N PRO A 390 -18.90 -11.37 -16.61
CA PRO A 390 -17.64 -10.66 -16.69
C PRO A 390 -17.08 -10.68 -18.12
N SER A 391 -16.74 -9.50 -18.63
CA SER A 391 -16.27 -9.31 -20.00
C SER A 391 -15.03 -8.40 -20.06
N THR A 392 -14.56 -8.11 -21.28
CA THR A 392 -13.53 -7.09 -21.51
C THR A 392 -14.12 -5.68 -21.68
N PHE A 393 -15.45 -5.54 -21.65
CA PHE A 393 -16.12 -4.24 -21.65
C PHE A 393 -16.14 -3.68 -20.22
N PRO A 394 -15.59 -2.48 -19.96
CA PRO A 394 -15.50 -1.91 -18.60
C PRO A 394 -16.82 -1.28 -18.16
N SER A 395 -17.90 -2.06 -18.03
CA SER A 395 -19.16 -1.55 -17.45
C SER A 395 -19.04 -1.32 -15.94
N GLN A 396 -20.03 -0.65 -15.34
CA GLN A 396 -20.10 -0.49 -13.88
C GLN A 396 -20.08 -1.83 -13.12
N PHE A 397 -20.72 -2.87 -13.67
CA PHE A 397 -20.71 -4.20 -13.06
C PHE A 397 -19.36 -4.89 -13.26
N ASP A 398 -18.74 -4.75 -14.44
CA ASP A 398 -17.42 -5.32 -14.71
C ASP A 398 -16.33 -4.70 -13.81
N ILE A 399 -16.28 -3.38 -13.72
CA ILE A 399 -15.34 -2.67 -12.85
C ILE A 399 -15.65 -2.98 -11.39
N GLY A 400 -16.92 -2.88 -10.97
CA GLY A 400 -17.35 -3.16 -9.60
C GLY A 400 -17.04 -4.59 -9.14
N TYR A 401 -17.38 -5.58 -9.96
CA TYR A 401 -17.09 -7.00 -9.72
C TYR A 401 -15.59 -7.26 -9.56
N LYS A 402 -14.78 -6.81 -10.54
CA LYS A 402 -13.32 -7.00 -10.49
C LYS A 402 -12.70 -6.23 -9.34
N PHE A 403 -13.18 -5.03 -9.03
CA PHE A 403 -12.74 -4.25 -7.88
C PHE A 403 -13.01 -4.98 -6.56
N LEU A 404 -14.21 -5.54 -6.37
CA LEU A 404 -14.54 -6.31 -5.18
C LEU A 404 -13.63 -7.53 -5.00
N LEU A 405 -13.32 -8.25 -6.09
CA LEU A 405 -12.37 -9.36 -6.06
C LEU A 405 -10.93 -8.92 -5.74
N GLU A 406 -10.49 -7.80 -6.31
CA GLU A 406 -9.13 -7.30 -6.11
C GLU A 406 -8.94 -6.67 -4.71
N ILE A 407 -9.90 -5.89 -4.22
CA ILE A 407 -9.82 -5.30 -2.88
C ILE A 407 -9.96 -6.37 -1.79
N ALA A 408 -10.72 -7.44 -2.02
CA ALA A 408 -10.79 -8.58 -1.11
C ALA A 408 -9.44 -9.29 -0.94
N LYS A 409 -8.58 -9.28 -1.96
CA LYS A 409 -7.23 -9.89 -1.94
C LYS A 409 -6.15 -8.92 -1.50
N THR A 410 -6.01 -7.80 -2.21
CA THR A 410 -4.92 -6.83 -2.04
C THR A 410 -5.13 -5.97 -0.80
N ARG A 411 -6.39 -5.72 -0.44
CA ARG A 411 -6.82 -4.87 0.67
C ARG A 411 -6.34 -3.43 0.55
N ARG A 412 -5.86 -2.98 -0.61
CA ARG A 412 -5.32 -1.63 -0.85
C ARG A 412 -6.14 -0.98 -1.94
N VAL A 413 -6.80 0.13 -1.62
CA VAL A 413 -7.89 0.64 -2.45
C VAL A 413 -7.39 1.18 -3.78
N GLY A 414 -6.34 2.01 -3.77
CA GLY A 414 -5.75 2.54 -5.00
C GLY A 414 -5.22 1.41 -5.90
N ILE A 415 -4.47 0.47 -5.35
CA ILE A 415 -3.96 -0.68 -6.13
C ILE A 415 -5.09 -1.48 -6.75
N ALA A 416 -6.13 -1.79 -5.98
CA ALA A 416 -7.27 -2.55 -6.49
C ALA A 416 -7.96 -1.83 -7.64
N LEU A 417 -8.22 -0.52 -7.54
CA LEU A 417 -8.88 0.23 -8.60
C LEU A 417 -8.05 0.28 -9.88
N TYR A 418 -6.79 0.74 -9.82
CA TYR A 418 -6.01 0.93 -11.04
C TYR A 418 -5.59 -0.39 -11.70
N ASN A 419 -5.38 -1.46 -10.93
CA ASN A 419 -5.17 -2.80 -11.52
C ASN A 419 -6.40 -3.27 -12.30
N VAL A 420 -7.61 -2.93 -11.83
CA VAL A 420 -8.85 -3.29 -12.52
C VAL A 420 -9.03 -2.47 -13.77
N LEU A 421 -8.89 -1.14 -13.68
CA LEU A 421 -9.03 -0.24 -14.83
C LEU A 421 -8.01 -0.58 -15.95
N SER A 422 -6.75 -0.85 -15.59
CA SER A 422 -5.70 -1.26 -16.53
C SER A 422 -5.88 -2.67 -17.12
N SER A 423 -6.79 -3.47 -16.57
CA SER A 423 -7.05 -4.84 -17.06
C SER A 423 -8.00 -4.91 -18.26
N PHE A 424 -8.67 -3.80 -18.59
CA PHE A 424 -9.64 -3.75 -19.68
C PHE A 424 -8.99 -3.37 -21.00
N ASP A 425 -9.61 -3.81 -22.09
CA ASP A 425 -9.21 -3.34 -23.42
C ASP A 425 -9.74 -1.90 -23.64
N HIS A 426 -8.96 -1.09 -24.34
CA HIS A 426 -9.26 0.31 -24.65
C HIS A 426 -9.73 0.48 -26.11
N LEU A 427 -10.29 -0.57 -26.72
CA LEU A 427 -10.81 -0.53 -28.09
C LEU A 427 -12.29 -0.12 -28.10
N GLY A 428 -12.51 1.17 -28.31
CA GLY A 428 -13.82 1.78 -28.53
C GLY A 428 -14.07 2.95 -27.57
N SER A 429 -14.65 4.03 -28.10
CA SER A 429 -14.96 5.27 -27.37
C SER A 429 -15.69 5.03 -26.04
N GLN A 430 -16.72 4.18 -26.03
CA GLN A 430 -17.49 3.86 -24.82
C GLN A 430 -16.65 3.18 -23.73
N LYS A 431 -15.70 2.32 -24.11
CA LYS A 431 -14.85 1.61 -23.16
C LYS A 431 -13.86 2.58 -22.52
N VAL A 432 -13.21 3.38 -23.36
CA VAL A 432 -12.25 4.41 -22.92
C VAL A 432 -12.93 5.44 -22.01
N ALA A 433 -14.12 5.91 -22.39
CA ALA A 433 -14.90 6.82 -21.57
C ALA A 433 -15.22 6.26 -20.18
N ASN A 434 -15.66 4.99 -20.09
CA ASN A 434 -15.91 4.37 -18.80
C ASN A 434 -14.64 4.27 -17.95
N ILE A 435 -13.49 3.93 -18.54
CA ILE A 435 -12.21 3.86 -17.82
C ILE A 435 -11.83 5.24 -17.26
N TYR A 436 -11.97 6.30 -18.07
CA TYR A 436 -11.70 7.67 -17.63
C TYR A 436 -12.68 8.15 -16.56
N ALA A 437 -13.95 7.76 -16.66
CA ALA A 437 -15.01 8.25 -15.77
C ALA A 437 -14.85 7.79 -14.32
N PHE A 438 -14.39 6.56 -14.08
CA PHE A 438 -14.29 6.01 -12.72
C PHE A 438 -13.06 6.54 -11.97
N ASN A 439 -13.30 7.43 -11.01
CA ASN A 439 -12.26 8.09 -10.23
C ASN A 439 -12.45 7.85 -8.72
N MET A 440 -11.36 7.88 -7.96
CA MET A 440 -11.38 7.65 -6.52
C MET A 440 -11.17 8.94 -5.74
N TYR A 441 -12.11 9.25 -4.85
CA TYR A 441 -11.90 10.21 -3.79
C TYR A 441 -11.52 9.51 -2.49
N GLY A 442 -10.44 9.94 -1.84
CA GLY A 442 -9.83 9.35 -0.66
C GLY A 442 -8.32 9.14 -0.84
N ASP A 443 -7.67 8.60 0.18
CA ASP A 443 -6.24 8.29 0.14
C ASP A 443 -5.95 7.00 -0.67
N PRO A 444 -5.10 7.04 -1.72
CA PRO A 444 -4.83 5.87 -2.56
C PRO A 444 -4.05 4.74 -1.87
N SER A 445 -3.34 5.05 -0.79
CA SER A 445 -2.61 4.08 0.03
C SER A 445 -3.47 3.46 1.13
N PHE A 446 -4.72 3.90 1.29
CA PHE A 446 -5.62 3.38 2.30
C PHE A 446 -5.81 1.87 2.14
N SER A 447 -5.89 1.17 3.28
CA SER A 447 -6.07 -0.27 3.34
C SER A 447 -7.20 -0.68 4.26
N LEU A 448 -7.91 -1.74 3.89
CA LEU A 448 -8.93 -2.36 4.75
C LEU A 448 -8.36 -2.95 6.05
N TYR A 449 -7.03 -3.10 6.19
CA TYR A 449 -6.38 -3.45 7.46
C TYR A 449 -6.04 -2.22 8.32
N GLY A 450 -6.50 -1.03 7.94
CA GLY A 450 -5.98 0.21 8.47
C GLY A 450 -4.51 0.42 8.09
N TRP A 451 -3.83 1.28 8.82
CA TRP A 451 -2.42 1.59 8.58
C TRP A 451 -1.52 0.53 9.21
N PRO A 452 -0.56 -0.06 8.47
CA PRO A 452 0.12 -1.28 8.88
C PRO A 452 1.03 -1.09 10.09
N THR A 453 0.87 -1.97 11.09
CA THR A 453 1.99 -2.50 11.89
C THR A 453 1.97 -4.02 11.74
N LYS A 454 2.79 -4.61 10.85
CA LYS A 454 2.79 -6.07 10.68
C LYS A 454 3.51 -6.69 11.86
N THR A 455 2.83 -7.40 12.76
CA THR A 455 3.50 -8.17 13.82
C THR A 455 3.48 -9.66 13.46
N ILE A 456 4.65 -10.30 13.41
CA ILE A 456 4.84 -11.74 13.19
C ILE A 456 5.15 -12.40 14.54
N HIS A 457 4.61 -13.57 14.86
CA HIS A 457 4.86 -14.31 16.10
C HIS A 457 5.45 -15.69 15.81
N ILE A 458 6.49 -16.09 16.55
CA ILE A 458 7.15 -17.39 16.49
C ILE A 458 7.04 -18.04 17.87
N PRO A 459 6.55 -19.28 18.01
CA PRO A 459 6.34 -20.25 16.93
C PRO A 459 4.94 -20.17 16.30
N GLU A 460 4.07 -19.31 16.81
CA GLU A 460 2.63 -19.27 16.50
C GLU A 460 2.34 -19.23 14.99
N GLN A 461 3.14 -18.49 14.22
CA GLN A 461 2.97 -18.34 12.77
C GLN A 461 4.07 -19.02 11.95
N PHE A 462 5.26 -19.21 12.52
CA PHE A 462 6.38 -19.84 11.83
C PHE A 462 7.18 -20.70 12.82
N SER A 463 7.62 -21.88 12.37
CA SER A 463 8.47 -22.78 13.15
C SER A 463 9.86 -22.20 13.46
N SER A 464 10.33 -21.25 12.64
CA SER A 464 11.63 -20.63 12.84
C SER A 464 11.71 -19.20 12.31
N LEU A 465 12.74 -18.47 12.77
CA LEU A 465 13.03 -17.14 12.24
C LEU A 465 13.38 -17.18 10.76
N PHE A 466 14.08 -18.24 10.30
CA PHE A 466 14.39 -18.44 8.89
C PHE A 466 13.13 -18.49 8.03
N ASP A 467 12.11 -19.21 8.50
CA ASP A 467 10.85 -19.36 7.78
C ASP A 467 10.05 -18.04 7.73
N ALA A 468 10.25 -17.15 8.70
CA ALA A 468 9.57 -15.85 8.78
C ALA A 468 10.22 -14.74 7.91
N ILE A 469 11.52 -14.83 7.63
CA ILE A 469 12.26 -13.77 6.91
C ILE A 469 11.70 -13.45 5.51
N PRO A 470 11.33 -14.43 4.66
CA PRO A 470 10.75 -14.15 3.36
C PRO A 470 9.46 -13.31 3.40
N TYR A 471 8.83 -13.18 4.57
CA TYR A 471 7.56 -12.48 4.76
C TYR A 471 7.71 -11.09 5.38
N VAL A 472 8.93 -10.56 5.52
CA VAL A 472 9.17 -9.21 6.03
C VAL A 472 8.76 -8.15 4.98
N SER A 473 7.87 -7.24 5.39
CA SER A 473 7.50 -6.03 4.65
C SER A 473 7.90 -4.77 5.43
N PRO A 474 7.76 -3.55 4.88
CA PRO A 474 7.92 -2.36 5.68
C PRO A 474 7.09 -2.37 6.98
N PHE A 475 7.72 -2.00 8.09
CA PHE A 475 7.11 -1.89 9.43
C PHE A 475 6.68 -3.25 10.01
N THR A 476 7.49 -4.27 9.73
CA THR A 476 7.32 -5.61 10.30
C THR A 476 7.99 -5.69 11.67
N LYS A 477 7.32 -6.33 12.63
CA LYS A 477 7.81 -6.67 13.95
C LYS A 477 7.67 -8.17 14.16
N ILE A 478 8.76 -8.91 14.12
CA ILE A 478 8.82 -10.31 14.47
C ILE A 478 9.01 -10.43 15.98
N ILE A 479 8.12 -11.16 16.64
CA ILE A 479 8.15 -11.53 18.05
C ILE A 479 8.52 -13.03 18.11
N VAL A 480 9.69 -13.33 18.67
CA VAL A 480 10.18 -14.69 18.89
C VAL A 480 9.92 -15.06 20.34
N ASN A 481 9.04 -16.03 20.57
CA ASN A 481 8.62 -16.48 21.90
C ASN A 481 9.13 -17.90 22.24
N SER A 482 9.58 -18.69 21.26
CA SER A 482 10.17 -20.02 21.45
C SER A 482 11.52 -20.16 20.77
N ASP A 483 12.26 -21.19 21.19
CA ASP A 483 13.46 -21.61 20.49
C ASP A 483 13.17 -21.92 19.01
N THR A 484 14.10 -21.54 18.15
CA THR A 484 14.09 -21.79 16.71
C THR A 484 15.40 -22.42 16.28
N HIS A 485 15.34 -23.35 15.35
CA HIS A 485 16.52 -24.00 14.81
C HIS A 485 16.40 -24.17 13.31
N THR A 486 17.46 -23.83 12.58
CA THR A 486 17.62 -24.13 11.17
C THR A 486 19.07 -24.53 10.87
N PRO A 487 19.30 -25.53 10.00
CA PRO A 487 20.63 -25.83 9.49
C PRO A 487 21.08 -24.86 8.38
N ARG A 488 20.28 -23.83 8.04
CA ARG A 488 20.54 -22.86 6.96
C ARG A 488 20.96 -21.49 7.47
N SER A 489 21.47 -20.65 6.58
CA SER A 489 21.75 -19.24 6.86
C SER A 489 20.48 -18.40 6.80
N ILE A 490 20.29 -17.54 7.80
CA ILE A 490 19.26 -16.51 7.81
C ILE A 490 19.86 -15.27 7.14
N VAL A 491 19.23 -14.78 6.06
CA VAL A 491 19.76 -13.63 5.30
C VAL A 491 18.71 -12.52 5.23
N LEU A 492 19.00 -11.40 5.89
CA LEU A 492 18.27 -10.14 5.82
C LEU A 492 18.98 -9.27 4.77
N GLN A 493 18.46 -9.25 3.55
CA GLN A 493 19.03 -8.40 2.50
C GLN A 493 18.07 -7.35 2.02
N GLY A 494 18.63 -6.18 1.69
CA GLY A 494 17.93 -5.20 0.89
C GLY A 494 16.63 -4.72 1.52
N ILE A 495 16.63 -4.59 2.82
CA ILE A 495 15.49 -3.98 3.51
C ILE A 495 15.81 -2.50 3.52
N ARG A 496 15.29 -1.70 2.58
CA ARG A 496 15.56 -0.25 2.56
C ARG A 496 14.31 0.55 2.92
N HIS A 497 14.52 1.52 3.81
CA HIS A 497 13.53 2.49 4.29
C HIS A 497 12.24 1.90 4.93
N SER A 498 12.37 0.71 5.47
CA SER A 498 11.40 0.01 6.27
C SER A 498 11.95 -0.21 7.68
N PHE A 499 11.10 -0.29 8.70
CA PHE A 499 11.50 -0.74 10.03
C PHE A 499 11.26 -2.25 10.16
N LEU A 500 12.29 -3.02 10.56
CA LEU A 500 12.16 -4.42 10.94
C LEU A 500 12.61 -4.62 12.38
N ASP A 501 11.67 -4.95 13.25
CA ASP A 501 11.94 -5.44 14.60
C ASP A 501 12.00 -6.98 14.57
N ILE A 502 13.01 -7.58 15.22
CA ILE A 502 13.05 -8.99 15.56
C ILE A 502 13.35 -9.07 17.05
N ILE A 503 12.31 -9.23 17.85
CA ILE A 503 12.38 -9.13 19.30
C ILE A 503 11.87 -10.39 19.98
N SER A 504 12.30 -10.64 21.20
CA SER A 504 11.57 -11.53 22.12
C SER A 504 10.97 -10.73 23.26
N THR A 505 9.76 -11.08 23.65
CA THR A 505 9.12 -10.59 24.89
C THR A 505 9.31 -11.54 26.08
N ASN A 506 9.93 -12.71 25.86
CA ASN A 506 10.14 -13.71 26.90
C ASN A 506 11.36 -13.38 27.77
N LYS A 507 11.24 -13.57 29.09
CA LYS A 507 12.33 -13.39 30.06
C LYS A 507 13.46 -14.42 29.89
N SER A 508 13.17 -15.60 29.36
CA SER A 508 14.16 -16.66 29.16
C SER A 508 15.02 -16.49 27.90
N SER A 509 14.73 -15.49 27.06
CA SER A 509 15.42 -15.19 25.79
C SER A 509 15.54 -16.44 24.87
N PRO A 510 14.60 -16.67 23.95
CA PRO A 510 14.58 -17.88 23.14
C PRO A 510 15.83 -18.03 22.28
N LYS A 511 16.24 -19.28 22.08
CA LYS A 511 17.40 -19.66 21.29
C LYS A 511 17.08 -19.72 19.81
N CYS A 512 17.66 -18.83 19.00
CA CYS A 512 17.68 -18.88 17.55
C CYS A 512 18.99 -19.49 17.04
N SER A 513 18.93 -20.73 16.54
CA SER A 513 20.08 -21.45 16.00
C SER A 513 20.05 -21.47 14.48
N CYS A 514 21.15 -21.09 13.83
CA CYS A 514 21.29 -21.06 12.37
C CYS A 514 22.71 -21.42 11.91
N TYR A 515 22.88 -21.65 10.60
CA TYR A 515 24.21 -21.80 10.02
C TYR A 515 24.97 -20.47 9.98
N SER A 516 24.34 -19.38 9.56
CA SER A 516 24.87 -18.01 9.66
C SER A 516 23.73 -17.01 9.75
N LEU A 517 23.97 -15.83 10.32
CA LEU A 517 23.05 -14.69 10.23
C LEU A 517 23.72 -13.58 9.39
N ILE A 518 23.09 -13.21 8.28
CA ILE A 518 23.66 -12.31 7.29
C ILE A 518 22.77 -11.07 7.09
N ILE A 519 23.33 -9.96 7.54
CA ILE A 519 23.06 -8.53 7.45
C ILE A 519 23.46 -7.74 6.20
N VAL A 520 22.82 -7.81 5.03
CA VAL A 520 23.45 -7.24 3.81
C VAL A 520 22.62 -6.21 3.05
N ASN A 521 23.18 -5.07 2.65
CA ASN A 521 22.45 -4.02 1.91
C ASN A 521 21.15 -3.55 2.60
N ALA A 522 21.07 -3.56 3.94
CA ALA A 522 19.85 -3.32 4.70
C ALA A 522 19.92 -2.06 5.60
N THR A 523 18.75 -1.54 5.98
CA THR A 523 18.61 -0.37 6.85
C THR A 523 17.52 -0.55 7.90
N ASN A 524 17.70 0.04 9.08
CA ASN A 524 16.71 0.10 10.19
C ASN A 524 16.25 -1.29 10.67
N ILE A 525 17.23 -2.15 10.99
CA ILE A 525 17.00 -3.47 11.58
C ILE A 525 17.27 -3.40 13.08
N ASN A 526 16.34 -3.86 13.90
CA ASN A 526 16.54 -3.97 15.35
C ASN A 526 16.35 -5.43 15.79
N ILE A 527 17.37 -5.99 16.44
CA ILE A 527 17.34 -7.34 17.01
C ILE A 527 17.49 -7.24 18.52
N LYS A 528 16.53 -7.80 19.26
CA LYS A 528 16.47 -7.63 20.73
C LYS A 528 16.12 -8.91 21.48
N ASN A 529 16.81 -9.14 22.61
CA ASN A 529 16.44 -10.13 23.64
C ASN A 529 16.42 -11.60 23.12
N LEU A 530 17.36 -11.94 22.24
CA LEU A 530 17.48 -13.30 21.68
C LEU A 530 18.78 -13.96 22.08
N LYS A 531 18.75 -15.28 22.25
CA LYS A 531 19.95 -16.11 22.30
C LYS A 531 20.26 -16.60 20.88
N ILE A 532 21.34 -16.13 20.25
CA ILE A 532 21.68 -16.47 18.87
C ILE A 532 22.87 -17.43 18.86
N PHE A 533 22.67 -18.59 18.25
CA PHE A 533 23.73 -19.56 17.94
C PHE A 533 23.91 -19.61 16.42
N ALA A 534 25.05 -19.13 15.92
CA ALA A 534 25.36 -19.11 14.49
C ALA A 534 26.65 -19.89 14.22
N PHE A 535 26.55 -21.03 13.53
CA PHE A 535 27.65 -21.97 13.34
C PHE A 535 28.86 -21.39 12.60
N SER A 536 28.61 -20.61 11.54
CA SER A 536 29.61 -19.92 10.71
C SER A 536 29.62 -18.40 10.96
N GLY A 537 29.00 -17.95 12.06
CA GLY A 537 29.08 -16.57 12.54
C GLY A 537 27.98 -15.63 12.02
N ILE A 538 28.19 -14.34 12.27
CA ILE A 538 27.25 -13.26 11.98
C ILE A 538 27.98 -12.21 11.14
N ASN A 539 27.38 -11.80 10.03
CA ASN A 539 27.96 -10.81 9.13
C ASN A 539 27.00 -9.65 8.90
N ILE A 540 27.47 -8.42 9.07
CA ILE A 540 26.78 -7.19 8.70
C ILE A 540 27.63 -6.49 7.64
N GLU A 541 27.10 -6.35 6.44
CA GLU A 541 27.81 -5.83 5.28
C GLU A 541 26.98 -4.79 4.53
N ASN A 542 27.61 -3.68 4.13
CA ASN A 542 26.97 -2.59 3.39
C ASN A 542 25.61 -2.15 3.95
N SER A 543 25.51 -2.10 5.29
CA SER A 543 24.23 -1.87 5.99
C SER A 543 24.34 -0.69 6.95
N ILE A 544 23.19 -0.09 7.28
CA ILE A 544 23.14 1.17 8.03
C ILE A 544 22.04 1.13 9.09
N LYS A 545 22.26 1.67 10.30
CA LYS A 545 21.25 1.65 11.38
C LYS A 545 20.77 0.24 11.70
N VAL A 546 21.71 -0.58 12.15
CA VAL A 546 21.43 -1.91 12.70
C VAL A 546 21.72 -1.87 14.19
N ASP A 547 20.69 -2.13 14.99
CA ASP A 547 20.78 -2.14 16.45
C ASP A 547 20.60 -3.56 16.97
N ILE A 548 21.57 -4.01 17.75
CA ILE A 548 21.56 -5.33 18.37
C ILE A 548 21.80 -5.16 19.86
N LYS A 549 20.79 -5.53 20.66
CA LYS A 549 20.82 -5.29 22.10
C LYS A 549 20.21 -6.39 22.94
N GLU A 550 20.76 -6.56 24.14
CA GLU A 550 20.28 -7.53 25.12
C GLU A 550 20.26 -8.97 24.58
N CYS A 551 21.13 -9.27 23.60
CA CYS A 551 21.25 -10.59 22.99
C CYS A 551 22.41 -11.40 23.60
N LYS A 552 22.29 -12.73 23.54
CA LYS A 552 23.35 -13.67 23.91
C LYS A 552 23.84 -14.42 22.67
N PHE A 553 25.11 -14.23 22.32
CA PHE A 553 25.76 -14.83 21.16
C PHE A 553 26.68 -15.97 21.58
N GLU A 554 26.45 -17.14 20.99
CA GLU A 554 27.30 -18.32 21.11
C GLU A 554 28.06 -18.49 19.79
N LEU A 555 29.37 -18.19 19.80
CA LEU A 555 30.23 -18.12 18.61
C LEU A 555 31.11 -19.37 18.46
N MET A 556 31.29 -19.82 17.21
CA MET A 556 32.15 -20.95 16.86
C MET A 556 33.37 -20.51 16.01
N PRO A 557 34.60 -20.66 16.54
CA PRO A 557 35.80 -20.02 16.00
C PRO A 557 36.38 -20.64 14.71
N PHE A 558 36.03 -21.88 14.35
CA PHE A 558 36.57 -22.52 13.13
C PHE A 558 35.94 -22.01 11.83
N TYR A 559 34.76 -21.41 11.87
CA TYR A 559 33.96 -21.11 10.68
C TYR A 559 33.54 -19.63 10.56
N GLY A 560 33.50 -18.86 11.65
CA GLY A 560 33.32 -17.41 11.58
C GLY A 560 33.00 -16.73 12.92
N GLY A 561 33.40 -15.46 13.03
CA GLY A 561 33.14 -14.62 14.20
C GLY A 561 31.94 -13.68 14.01
N PHE A 562 31.96 -12.52 14.65
CA PHE A 562 31.00 -11.45 14.40
C PHE A 562 31.67 -10.39 13.52
N ARG A 563 31.14 -10.09 12.33
CA ARG A 563 31.77 -9.16 11.39
C ARG A 563 30.86 -8.00 11.05
N ILE A 564 31.43 -6.80 11.03
CA ILE A 564 30.80 -5.57 10.54
C ILE A 564 31.74 -4.98 9.50
N VAL A 565 31.31 -4.93 8.24
CA VAL A 565 32.13 -4.53 7.10
C VAL A 565 31.40 -3.49 6.25
N LYS A 566 32.09 -2.43 5.83
CA LYS A 566 31.53 -1.37 4.95
C LYS A 566 30.19 -0.83 5.44
N SER A 567 29.99 -0.75 6.75
CA SER A 567 28.70 -0.43 7.38
C SER A 567 28.81 0.79 8.28
N SER A 568 27.68 1.40 8.63
CA SER A 568 27.68 2.59 9.49
C SER A 568 26.49 2.72 10.42
N ARG A 569 26.64 3.51 11.49
CA ARG A 569 25.60 3.73 12.50
C ARG A 569 25.09 2.40 13.07
N ILE A 570 26.02 1.57 13.51
CA ILE A 570 25.71 0.26 14.09
C ILE A 570 25.90 0.35 15.60
N GLN A 571 24.90 -0.09 16.36
CA GLN A 571 25.00 -0.18 17.81
C GLN A 571 24.91 -1.62 18.27
N ILE A 572 25.97 -2.06 18.96
CA ILE A 572 26.05 -3.34 19.64
C ILE A 572 26.12 -3.04 21.13
N SER A 573 25.02 -3.21 21.85
CA SER A 573 24.95 -2.82 23.26
C SER A 573 24.33 -3.82 24.21
N ASN A 574 24.90 -3.98 25.40
CA ASN A 574 24.39 -4.85 26.47
C ASN A 574 24.21 -6.31 26.02
N ASN A 575 25.10 -6.80 25.15
CA ASN A 575 25.08 -8.19 24.69
C ASN A 575 26.14 -9.04 25.40
N SER A 576 25.95 -10.36 25.39
CA SER A 576 26.96 -11.33 25.83
C SER A 576 27.49 -12.10 24.63
N PHE A 577 28.81 -12.09 24.40
CA PHE A 577 29.49 -12.85 23.36
C PHE A 577 30.35 -13.92 24.00
N ILE A 578 30.06 -15.19 23.73
CA ILE A 578 30.78 -16.33 24.31
C ILE A 578 31.31 -17.20 23.18
N SER A 579 32.63 -17.45 23.19
CA SER A 579 33.22 -18.44 22.31
C SER A 579 33.25 -19.83 22.96
N ILE A 580 32.79 -20.86 22.25
CA ILE A 580 32.50 -22.18 22.84
C ILE A 580 33.70 -23.17 22.79
N ARG A 581 34.76 -22.91 21.99
CA ARG A 581 35.91 -23.85 21.88
C ARG A 581 37.31 -23.23 21.83
N TYR A 582 37.50 -22.16 21.07
CA TYR A 582 38.77 -21.44 20.87
C TYR A 582 38.52 -19.93 20.86
N ASN A 583 39.55 -19.09 20.82
CA ASN A 583 39.35 -17.65 20.73
C ASN A 583 38.59 -17.28 19.44
N ALA A 584 37.49 -16.54 19.55
CA ALA A 584 36.77 -15.96 18.41
C ALA A 584 37.11 -14.47 18.25
N SER A 585 36.68 -13.85 17.16
CA SER A 585 36.86 -12.40 16.96
C SER A 585 35.57 -11.72 16.57
N MET A 586 35.33 -10.53 17.14
CA MET A 586 34.46 -9.52 16.55
C MET A 586 35.34 -8.59 15.71
N ILE A 587 35.05 -8.45 14.43
CA ILE A 587 35.85 -7.64 13.49
C ILE A 587 34.98 -6.51 12.96
N ILE A 588 35.42 -5.28 13.15
CA ILE A 588 34.85 -4.07 12.56
C ILE A 588 35.85 -3.55 11.54
N ALA A 589 35.52 -3.65 10.26
CA ALA A 589 36.42 -3.33 9.16
C ALA A 589 35.82 -2.30 8.20
N SER A 590 36.60 -1.29 7.80
CA SER A 590 36.19 -0.30 6.79
C SER A 590 34.80 0.30 7.04
N SER A 591 34.49 0.55 8.31
CA SER A 591 33.16 0.93 8.82
C SER A 591 33.28 2.18 9.69
N PHE A 592 32.20 2.94 9.86
CA PHE A 592 32.25 4.17 10.63
C PHE A 592 31.01 4.42 11.48
N ASP A 593 31.13 5.23 12.53
CA ASP A 593 30.06 5.50 13.51
C ASP A 593 29.52 4.21 14.14
N ILE A 594 30.42 3.45 14.78
CA ILE A 594 30.08 2.18 15.43
C ILE A 594 30.20 2.34 16.94
N ARG A 595 29.17 1.87 17.65
CA ARG A 595 29.11 1.91 19.12
C ARG A 595 29.08 0.49 19.67
N VAL A 596 30.07 0.14 20.47
CA VAL A 596 30.17 -1.13 21.20
C VAL A 596 30.13 -0.81 22.69
N ILE A 597 28.98 -0.98 23.34
CA ILE A 597 28.74 -0.43 24.68
C ILE A 597 28.19 -1.48 25.64
N GLY A 598 28.73 -1.61 26.85
CA GLY A 598 28.08 -2.42 27.88
C GLY A 598 28.08 -3.94 27.61
N ASN A 599 28.90 -4.43 26.68
CA ASN A 599 28.90 -5.85 26.30
C ASN A 599 29.88 -6.66 27.14
N THR A 600 29.59 -7.96 27.29
CA THR A 600 30.52 -8.92 27.91
C THR A 600 31.09 -9.84 26.85
N PHE A 601 32.42 -9.92 26.76
CA PHE A 601 33.16 -10.75 25.83
C PHE A 601 33.91 -11.85 26.58
N GLN A 602 33.56 -13.11 26.27
CA GLN A 602 34.17 -14.29 26.86
C GLN A 602 34.95 -15.09 25.80
N SER A 603 36.28 -15.01 25.84
CA SER A 603 37.21 -15.55 24.85
C SER A 603 36.93 -15.04 23.42
N VAL A 604 36.55 -13.77 23.31
CA VAL A 604 36.29 -13.06 22.04
C VAL A 604 37.15 -11.80 21.98
N LEU A 605 37.98 -11.70 20.94
CA LEU A 605 38.81 -10.52 20.65
C LEU A 605 38.02 -9.49 19.84
N LEU A 606 38.00 -8.22 20.25
CA LEU A 606 37.49 -7.14 19.41
C LEU A 606 38.61 -6.58 18.54
N THR A 607 38.44 -6.59 17.22
CA THR A 607 39.41 -6.06 16.24
C THR A 607 38.79 -4.92 15.45
N LEU A 608 39.43 -3.76 15.46
CA LEU A 608 39.10 -2.60 14.64
C LEU A 608 40.12 -2.50 13.51
N ASN A 609 39.66 -2.43 12.27
CA ASN A 609 40.52 -2.26 11.09
C ASN A 609 39.97 -1.16 10.18
N ASN A 610 40.77 -0.14 9.90
CA ASN A 610 40.41 0.95 8.97
C ASN A 610 39.00 1.53 9.27
N ALA A 611 38.69 1.69 10.55
CA ALA A 611 37.38 2.13 11.03
C ALA A 611 37.44 3.60 11.47
N LYS A 612 36.29 4.28 11.58
CA LYS A 612 36.27 5.70 11.97
C LYS A 612 35.14 6.01 12.93
N ASN A 613 35.33 6.95 13.86
CA ASN A 613 34.31 7.35 14.83
C ASN A 613 33.76 6.15 15.62
N ILE A 614 34.66 5.42 16.28
CA ILE A 614 34.31 4.20 17.01
C ILE A 614 34.28 4.51 18.50
N LEU A 615 33.18 4.18 19.15
CA LEU A 615 33.02 4.28 20.60
C LEU A 615 32.95 2.88 21.20
N VAL A 616 33.93 2.53 22.01
CA VAL A 616 33.97 1.30 22.81
C VAL A 616 33.96 1.69 24.27
N THR A 617 32.86 1.46 25.01
CA THR A 617 32.83 1.82 26.43
C THR A 617 32.00 0.93 27.33
N GLY A 618 32.43 0.73 28.58
CA GLY A 618 31.73 -0.07 29.57
C GLY A 618 31.66 -1.55 29.21
N ASN A 619 32.62 -2.08 28.44
CA ASN A 619 32.63 -3.48 28.02
C ASN A 619 33.55 -4.31 28.93
N THR A 620 33.14 -5.53 29.25
CA THR A 620 33.92 -6.47 30.07
C THR A 620 34.54 -7.54 29.17
N PHE A 621 35.84 -7.78 29.35
CA PHE A 621 36.60 -8.80 28.62
C PHE A 621 37.27 -9.77 29.60
N ASP A 622 37.06 -11.08 29.44
CA ASP A 622 37.58 -12.10 30.38
C ASP A 622 39.07 -12.46 30.13
N ARG A 623 39.51 -12.44 28.88
CA ARG A 623 40.82 -12.97 28.44
C ARG A 623 41.46 -12.19 27.30
N LEU A 624 40.67 -11.62 26.39
CA LEU A 624 41.15 -10.94 25.18
C LEU A 624 40.66 -9.50 25.15
N GLY A 625 41.52 -8.54 24.83
CA GLY A 625 41.17 -7.13 24.83
C GLY A 625 40.66 -6.60 23.47
N VAL A 626 41.01 -5.35 23.18
CA VAL A 626 40.73 -4.67 21.92
C VAL A 626 42.02 -4.51 21.12
N VAL A 627 41.98 -4.81 19.83
CA VAL A 627 43.09 -4.63 18.88
C VAL A 627 42.69 -3.62 17.82
N VAL A 628 43.54 -2.63 17.57
CA VAL A 628 43.32 -1.58 16.56
C VAL A 628 44.40 -1.71 15.48
N LYS A 629 44.00 -1.71 14.20
CA LYS A 629 44.87 -1.92 13.03
C LYS A 629 44.53 -0.93 11.90
N ASP A 630 45.55 -0.55 11.13
CA ASP A 630 45.47 0.33 9.95
C ASP A 630 44.91 1.74 10.26
N SER A 631 44.70 2.61 9.26
CA SER A 631 44.39 4.05 9.41
C SER A 631 43.02 4.36 10.09
N VAL A 632 42.93 4.15 11.40
CA VAL A 632 41.72 4.35 12.21
C VAL A 632 41.68 5.76 12.83
N ASN A 633 40.57 6.50 12.69
CA ASN A 633 40.42 7.88 13.20
C ASN A 633 39.27 8.01 14.22
N ASN A 634 39.42 8.87 15.23
CA ASN A 634 38.39 9.18 16.24
C ASN A 634 37.86 7.94 16.96
N VAL A 635 38.76 7.15 17.54
CA VAL A 635 38.41 5.98 18.36
C VAL A 635 38.50 6.36 19.82
N PHE A 636 37.42 6.15 20.57
CA PHE A 636 37.39 6.30 22.02
C PHE A 636 37.16 4.93 22.66
N ILE A 637 38.14 4.47 23.44
CA ILE A 637 38.06 3.22 24.20
C ILE A 637 38.13 3.57 25.68
N ASN A 638 37.05 3.30 26.41
CA ASN A 638 36.99 3.49 27.86
C ASN A 638 36.25 2.30 28.47
N ASN A 639 37.01 1.27 28.83
CA ASN A 639 36.45 0.01 29.35
C ASN A 639 35.88 0.18 30.75
#